data_AF-A0A661L2A1-F1
#
_entry.id   AF-A0A661L2A1-F1
#
_cell.length_a   1.000
_cell.length_b   1.000
_cell.length_c   1.000
_cell.angle_alpha   90.00
_cell.angle_beta   90.00
_cell.angle_gamma   90.00
#
_symmetry.space_group_name_H-M   'P 1'
#
loop_
_entity.id
_entity.type
_entity.pdbx_description
1 polymer ?
#
loop_
_entity_poly.entity_id
_entity_poly.type
_entity_poly.pdbx_seq_one_letter_code
_entity_poly.pdbx_strand_id
1 'polypeptide(L)'
;SGQSIEVSSSDKVKVLGISGAAAAGGTAGVGGSLDLTVVKNRVIANIDAGAKVYSEDGLTDADGVFVRSDSEKVIDSLSIAGTGAGTAAVAGAVSVVSVGAKFEDDVQNHLTGKDTEGNDVSTGDYVDQKGEAGTGGQFGSIGDIEFTDSSGNTTSIEDFIEDKSSISVSGDMNQTSNEPLTDTAAYIGDGAEVKSKGEVNVLAKDALTVNMSAGSTMGAGTAAVGGAGAFMLSNNTTRAFIGDNAKIDAKKLVNVNAESSERIIDATVALGGAGTAAVAGSLLLNVINTGTYAYIDSAAEVNQDNTYRGTDQSVSVEADSKTVLTALGGTGGAAATAGIGATAVVNTVVKDTKASIGKSAKVSAKKQIDIVTNVADDINSGAVSLQGAGVAAVGGVISTNTVVNSTESLIDEGAVVDSDGNIRIFSEDDSLINSLSGNGNIAGTAAVGGSVSINTLVKHTYARIADDAVVNARGNGDDMDVYTGEIDGNSDIAFVGGAVDKWNQMVDSVTSYNQTRTPVTEDGKKTRKMKGVSLTASSTEDIFSVTTGVGGAIVAAVTGSGAINTITTTTEASIGNDVKLNENNNGASSSQEVYLNSSDHSRVLSLTGVVAGAVKVGVGGGIATNIITKNVRSFIGGSDEVRGADQKNIVKSKGNVSISAVSSDQVNNIIMNLSVGGIAGVGGAIAANVIANQVHSYIADKGKVDTDGDLLVKSKDDSYIDVTVGNGAFGVGGGVGGAVSVNVIANSTRSSIGDDALTNASGITDVFSDAVEDIEPIVIAGGAAGLVGVSGSINVDIIKSTTQSKIGDRAEINQDNSFYRSGQYVKVRANDSAHISSKVGGGGVAAGIGAGGAADVNILRNSATAHIGSASKVKAYEDIVVDAHTDKLVDSYTGSVGAGIMSGLSGSISISAVGGGLNYDARDSLGGSANEKSGDSIEYADSVLGFNPVQEEENGFENDGKTHWSKGYKST
;
A
#
# COMPACT_ATOMS: atom_id res chain seq x y z
N SER A 1 33.35 8.29 -40.76
CA SER A 1 33.95 8.10 -39.42
C SER A 1 32.89 8.55 -38.45
N GLY A 2 32.50 7.74 -37.48
CA GLY A 2 31.61 8.21 -36.41
C GLY A 2 32.33 9.19 -35.48
N GLN A 3 31.60 10.17 -34.93
CA GLN A 3 32.10 11.06 -33.89
C GLN A 3 31.22 10.89 -32.65
N SER A 4 31.84 10.55 -31.51
CA SER A 4 31.16 10.43 -30.21
C SER A 4 31.85 11.32 -29.19
N ILE A 5 31.07 11.96 -28.34
CA ILE A 5 31.51 12.72 -27.17
C ILE A 5 30.90 12.04 -25.95
N GLU A 6 31.73 11.52 -25.06
CA GLU A 6 31.28 10.84 -23.85
C GLU A 6 31.84 11.57 -22.62
N VAL A 7 30.93 12.02 -21.76
CA VAL A 7 31.21 12.54 -20.42
C VAL A 7 30.65 11.51 -19.45
N SER A 8 31.51 10.77 -18.77
CA SER A 8 31.09 9.74 -17.83
C SER A 8 31.75 9.88 -16.47
N SER A 9 30.97 9.58 -15.43
CA SER A 9 31.42 9.43 -14.06
C SER A 9 30.89 8.12 -13.53
N SER A 10 31.76 7.34 -12.89
CA SER A 10 31.36 6.09 -12.26
C SER A 10 32.02 5.97 -10.89
N ASP A 11 31.25 5.50 -9.92
CA ASP A 11 31.76 5.14 -8.60
C ASP A 11 31.26 3.76 -8.18
N LYS A 12 32.11 3.03 -7.46
CA LYS A 12 31.79 1.71 -6.95
C LYS A 12 32.28 1.57 -5.52
N VAL A 13 31.36 1.58 -4.57
CA VAL A 13 31.64 1.33 -3.15
C VAL A 13 31.36 -0.12 -2.83
N LYS A 14 32.35 -0.80 -2.24
CA LYS A 14 32.19 -2.12 -1.64
C LYS A 14 32.63 -2.06 -0.19
N VAL A 15 31.73 -2.41 0.73
CA VAL A 15 32.03 -2.50 2.15
C VAL A 15 31.71 -3.89 2.64
N LEU A 16 32.64 -4.48 3.40
CA LEU A 16 32.41 -5.69 4.18
C LEU A 16 32.69 -5.35 5.64
N GLY A 17 31.62 -5.19 6.42
CA GLY A 17 31.65 -5.00 7.86
C GLY A 17 31.42 -6.33 8.57
N ILE A 18 32.36 -6.76 9.42
CA ILE A 18 32.20 -7.95 10.26
C ILE A 18 32.62 -7.58 11.67
N SER A 19 31.69 -7.68 12.61
CA SER A 19 31.94 -7.56 14.04
C SER A 19 31.56 -8.85 14.75
N GLY A 20 32.30 -9.19 15.80
CA GLY A 20 32.06 -10.41 16.55
C GLY A 20 32.56 -10.31 17.99
N ALA A 21 31.77 -10.83 18.92
CA ALA A 21 32.19 -11.00 20.32
C ALA A 21 31.84 -12.39 20.81
N ALA A 22 32.79 -13.05 21.46
CA ALA A 22 32.59 -14.32 22.15
C ALA A 22 33.12 -14.22 23.58
N ALA A 23 32.28 -14.48 24.58
CA ALA A 23 32.70 -14.48 25.98
C ALA A 23 32.31 -15.78 26.69
N ALA A 24 33.26 -16.33 27.45
CA ALA A 24 33.04 -17.48 28.33
C ALA A 24 33.41 -17.06 29.75
N GLY A 25 32.42 -16.94 30.63
CA GLY A 25 32.57 -16.47 31.99
C GLY A 25 32.36 -17.57 33.03
N GLY A 26 33.18 -17.62 34.08
CA GLY A 26 32.96 -18.55 35.20
C GLY A 26 31.60 -18.31 35.88
N THR A 27 31.34 -17.06 36.28
CA THR A 27 30.07 -16.62 36.87
C THR A 27 29.23 -15.83 35.88
N ALA A 28 29.81 -14.83 35.21
CA ALA A 28 29.13 -13.97 34.25
C ALA A 28 29.90 -13.85 32.92
N GLY A 29 29.18 -13.91 31.80
CA GLY A 29 29.71 -13.72 30.45
C GLY A 29 28.96 -12.61 29.72
N VAL A 30 29.69 -11.61 29.22
CA VAL A 30 29.12 -10.45 28.50
C VAL A 30 29.80 -10.34 27.14
N GLY A 31 29.01 -10.25 26.07
CA GLY A 31 29.49 -10.19 24.69
C GLY A 31 28.63 -9.22 23.90
N GLY A 32 29.23 -8.14 23.42
CA GLY A 32 28.57 -7.12 22.62
C GLY A 32 29.29 -6.96 21.29
N SER A 33 28.54 -6.91 20.20
CA SER A 33 29.05 -6.72 18.85
C SER A 33 28.30 -5.58 18.17
N LEU A 34 29.03 -4.68 17.52
CA LEU A 34 28.48 -3.58 16.74
C LEU A 34 29.25 -3.46 15.43
N ASP A 35 28.53 -3.55 14.31
CA ASP A 35 29.02 -3.08 13.02
C ASP A 35 28.27 -1.79 12.65
N LEU A 36 29.00 -0.75 12.29
CA LEU A 36 28.45 0.51 11.81
C LEU A 36 29.13 0.86 10.49
N THR A 37 28.35 0.81 9.41
CA THR A 37 28.79 1.19 8.07
C THR A 37 28.07 2.46 7.65
N VAL A 38 28.84 3.48 7.27
CA VAL A 38 28.32 4.75 6.74
C VAL A 38 28.89 4.97 5.36
N VAL A 39 28.02 5.03 4.34
CA VAL A 39 28.39 5.30 2.96
C VAL A 39 27.81 6.64 2.55
N LYS A 40 28.70 7.54 2.11
CA LYS A 40 28.35 8.81 1.46
C LYS A 40 29.05 8.81 0.12
N ASN A 41 28.30 9.00 -0.95
CA ASN A 41 28.85 8.98 -2.30
C ASN A 41 28.13 9.97 -3.20
N ARG A 42 28.89 10.72 -4.00
CA ARG A 42 28.35 11.69 -4.95
C ARG A 42 29.04 11.51 -6.29
N VAL A 43 28.25 11.24 -7.33
CA VAL A 43 28.74 10.93 -8.68
C VAL A 43 28.04 11.84 -9.66
N ILE A 44 28.80 12.69 -10.34
CA ILE A 44 28.25 13.68 -11.27
C ILE A 44 29.00 13.65 -12.59
N ALA A 45 28.25 13.48 -13.68
CA ALA A 45 28.71 13.71 -15.04
C ALA A 45 27.90 14.85 -15.62
N ASN A 46 28.56 15.87 -16.16
CA ASN A 46 27.83 17.01 -16.70
C ASN A 46 28.52 17.72 -17.85
N ILE A 47 27.69 18.33 -18.70
CA ILE A 47 28.10 19.40 -19.61
C ILE A 47 27.70 20.71 -18.93
N ASP A 48 28.67 21.56 -18.61
CA ASP A 48 28.43 22.79 -17.84
C ASP A 48 27.51 23.79 -18.57
N ALA A 49 26.91 24.69 -17.79
CA ALA A 49 26.05 25.75 -18.28
C ALA A 49 26.73 26.59 -19.39
N GLY A 50 25.99 26.88 -20.45
CA GLY A 50 26.46 27.65 -21.61
C GLY A 50 27.51 26.97 -22.49
N ALA A 51 27.89 25.71 -22.21
CA ALA A 51 28.84 24.97 -23.02
C ALA A 51 28.30 24.72 -24.44
N LYS A 52 29.20 24.62 -25.43
CA LYS A 52 28.86 24.34 -26.83
C LYS A 52 29.52 23.03 -27.27
N VAL A 53 28.71 22.02 -27.57
CA VAL A 53 29.16 20.66 -27.85
C VAL A 53 28.54 20.16 -29.16
N TYR A 54 29.39 19.77 -30.11
CA TYR A 54 28.95 19.39 -31.45
C TYR A 54 29.54 18.04 -31.89
N SER A 55 28.67 17.10 -32.27
CA SER A 55 29.03 15.88 -32.98
C SER A 55 28.51 15.94 -34.42
N GLU A 56 29.40 16.13 -35.38
CA GLU A 56 29.06 16.44 -36.78
C GLU A 56 29.16 15.25 -37.73
N ASP A 57 29.75 14.12 -37.32
CA ASP A 57 29.97 12.95 -38.20
C ASP A 57 29.32 11.64 -37.70
N GLY A 58 28.48 11.70 -36.66
CA GLY A 58 27.75 10.53 -36.17
C GLY A 58 26.68 10.01 -37.12
N LEU A 59 26.84 8.79 -37.63
CA LEU A 59 25.90 8.14 -38.56
C LEU A 59 25.29 6.85 -37.99
N THR A 60 25.88 6.29 -36.93
CA THR A 60 25.40 5.07 -36.26
C THR A 60 24.74 5.39 -34.91
N ASP A 61 24.10 4.41 -34.26
CA ASP A 61 23.47 4.59 -32.94
C ASP A 61 24.51 4.70 -31.81
N ALA A 62 25.76 4.28 -32.08
CA ALA A 62 26.89 4.42 -31.16
C ALA A 62 27.56 5.82 -31.24
N ASP A 63 27.13 6.66 -32.18
CA ASP A 63 27.67 8.00 -32.37
C ASP A 63 26.74 9.04 -31.77
N GLY A 64 27.27 9.95 -30.95
CA GLY A 64 26.44 10.95 -30.29
C GLY A 64 27.11 11.70 -29.16
N VAL A 65 26.30 12.35 -28.32
CA VAL A 65 26.73 12.98 -27.08
C VAL A 65 26.15 12.19 -25.91
N PHE A 66 27.00 11.60 -25.08
CA PHE A 66 26.60 10.77 -23.96
C PHE A 66 27.08 11.42 -22.66
N VAL A 67 26.16 11.68 -21.73
CA VAL A 67 26.43 12.15 -20.36
C VAL A 67 25.93 11.06 -19.41
N ARG A 68 26.83 10.36 -18.72
CA ARG A 68 26.50 9.15 -17.95
C ARG A 68 27.04 9.19 -16.53
N SER A 69 26.19 8.97 -15.55
CA SER A 69 26.57 8.82 -14.15
C SER A 69 26.13 7.44 -13.64
N ASP A 70 27.04 6.67 -13.07
CA ASP A 70 26.79 5.31 -12.55
C ASP A 70 27.35 5.19 -11.13
N SER A 71 26.50 4.86 -10.15
CA SER A 71 26.93 4.57 -8.79
C SER A 71 26.45 3.18 -8.36
N GLU A 72 27.39 2.31 -8.00
CA GLU A 72 27.10 1.01 -7.43
C GLU A 72 27.61 0.93 -5.98
N LYS A 73 26.70 0.62 -5.06
CA LYS A 73 26.99 0.45 -3.63
C LYS A 73 26.64 -0.97 -3.22
N VAL A 74 27.63 -1.75 -2.80
CA VAL A 74 27.44 -3.10 -2.28
C VAL A 74 27.97 -3.17 -0.85
N ILE A 75 27.07 -3.42 0.10
CA ILE A 75 27.37 -3.41 1.53
C ILE A 75 26.98 -4.76 2.11
N ASP A 76 27.96 -5.48 2.65
CA ASP A 76 27.75 -6.68 3.44
C ASP A 76 28.09 -6.35 4.89
N SER A 77 27.14 -6.50 5.81
CA SER A 77 27.35 -6.26 7.24
C SER A 77 26.90 -7.47 8.06
N LEU A 78 27.77 -7.92 8.96
CA LEU A 78 27.51 -9.04 9.86
C LEU A 78 27.96 -8.69 11.27
N SER A 79 27.06 -8.85 12.25
CA SER A 79 27.37 -8.71 13.67
C SER A 79 26.95 -9.96 14.42
N ILE A 80 27.86 -10.58 15.18
CA ILE A 80 27.56 -11.79 15.96
C ILE A 80 28.05 -11.65 17.40
N ALA A 81 27.18 -11.92 18.36
CA ALA A 81 27.56 -12.02 19.77
C ALA A 81 27.21 -13.39 20.34
N GLY A 82 28.18 -14.01 21.02
CA GLY A 82 28.00 -15.30 21.69
C GLY A 82 28.49 -15.25 23.13
N THR A 83 27.65 -15.65 24.10
CA THR A 83 28.09 -15.76 25.49
C THR A 83 27.69 -17.06 26.17
N GLY A 84 28.60 -17.56 26.99
CA GLY A 84 28.39 -18.71 27.86
C GLY A 84 28.83 -18.39 29.29
N ALA A 85 28.01 -18.69 30.30
CA ALA A 85 28.38 -18.44 31.69
C ALA A 85 27.80 -19.42 32.70
N GLY A 86 28.47 -19.59 33.85
CA GLY A 86 27.96 -20.44 34.93
C GLY A 86 26.70 -19.90 35.60
N THR A 87 26.53 -18.58 35.66
CA THR A 87 25.39 -17.93 36.33
C THR A 87 24.62 -17.07 35.34
N ALA A 88 25.23 -16.01 34.78
CA ALA A 88 24.53 -15.03 33.95
C ALA A 88 25.23 -14.77 32.60
N ALA A 89 24.47 -14.79 31.51
CA ALA A 89 24.99 -14.51 30.16
C ALA A 89 24.25 -13.34 29.51
N VAL A 90 24.99 -12.37 28.98
CA VAL A 90 24.42 -11.22 28.25
C VAL A 90 25.06 -11.15 26.86
N ALA A 91 24.27 -11.24 25.79
CA ALA A 91 24.75 -11.17 24.41
C ALA A 91 23.97 -10.16 23.57
N GLY A 92 24.64 -9.25 22.87
CA GLY A 92 23.98 -8.28 21.99
C GLY A 92 24.74 -8.10 20.68
N ALA A 93 24.05 -8.23 19.55
CA ALA A 93 24.64 -7.96 18.25
C ALA A 93 23.82 -6.91 17.50
N VAL A 94 24.49 -5.87 17.01
CA VAL A 94 23.86 -4.80 16.22
C VAL A 94 24.63 -4.58 14.93
N SER A 95 23.91 -4.46 13.82
CA SER A 95 24.42 -4.03 12.52
C SER A 95 23.65 -2.78 12.08
N VAL A 96 24.37 -1.71 11.74
CA VAL A 96 23.81 -0.45 11.27
C VAL A 96 24.43 -0.11 9.93
N VAL A 97 23.60 0.10 8.90
CA VAL A 97 24.03 0.62 7.61
C VAL A 97 23.28 1.90 7.34
N SER A 98 24.03 2.97 7.07
CA SER A 98 23.49 4.25 6.65
C SER A 98 24.09 4.64 5.31
N VAL A 99 23.24 4.82 4.31
CA VAL A 99 23.61 5.27 2.96
C VAL A 99 22.93 6.61 2.70
N GLY A 100 23.72 7.67 2.47
CA GLY A 100 23.18 8.99 2.13
C GLY A 100 22.44 9.74 3.23
N ALA A 101 22.20 9.11 4.38
CA ALA A 101 21.56 9.73 5.53
C ALA A 101 22.54 10.40 6.50
N LYS A 102 22.05 11.42 7.21
CA LYS A 102 22.78 12.09 8.30
C LYS A 102 22.53 11.33 9.61
N PHE A 103 23.61 11.05 10.34
CA PHE A 103 23.50 10.91 11.80
C PHE A 103 23.66 12.31 12.39
N GLU A 104 22.74 12.71 13.27
CA GLU A 104 22.91 13.94 14.05
C GLU A 104 24.10 13.81 15.01
N ASP A 105 24.74 14.93 15.32
CA ASP A 105 25.95 15.00 16.16
C ASP A 105 25.72 14.44 17.59
N ASP A 106 24.46 14.36 18.06
CA ASP A 106 24.12 13.86 19.40
C ASP A 106 24.30 12.34 19.55
N VAL A 107 24.22 11.56 18.46
CA VAL A 107 24.47 10.11 18.49
C VAL A 107 25.96 9.79 18.63
N GLN A 108 26.85 10.66 18.13
CA GLN A 108 28.29 10.50 18.30
C GLN A 108 28.76 10.68 19.75
N ASN A 109 28.06 11.50 20.54
CA ASN A 109 28.41 11.73 21.94
C ASN A 109 27.92 10.65 22.91
N HIS A 110 26.98 9.79 22.49
CA HIS A 110 26.38 8.76 23.36
C HIS A 110 27.04 7.37 23.26
N LEU A 111 28.04 7.19 22.39
CA LEU A 111 28.83 5.95 22.32
C LEU A 111 30.04 5.92 23.28
N THR A 112 30.25 6.98 24.05
CA THR A 112 31.26 7.05 25.12
C THR A 112 30.60 7.59 26.39
N GLY A 113 30.48 6.74 27.43
CA GLY A 113 30.07 7.20 28.75
C GLY A 113 31.21 7.97 29.41
N LYS A 114 30.90 8.92 30.31
CA LYS A 114 31.90 9.56 31.17
C LYS A 114 31.72 9.13 32.62
N ASP A 115 32.81 8.83 33.32
CA ASP A 115 32.75 8.60 34.77
C ASP A 115 32.50 9.90 35.56
N THR A 116 32.33 9.77 36.87
CA THR A 116 32.13 10.87 37.83
C THR A 116 33.32 11.85 37.91
N GLU A 117 34.44 11.54 37.26
CA GLU A 117 35.64 12.40 37.15
C GLU A 117 35.80 13.02 35.74
N GLY A 118 34.91 12.67 34.79
CA GLY A 118 34.86 13.21 33.44
C GLY A 118 35.68 12.46 32.40
N ASN A 119 36.18 11.27 32.69
CA ASN A 119 36.95 10.43 31.76
C ASN A 119 36.04 9.50 30.94
N ASP A 120 36.41 9.19 29.69
CA ASP A 120 35.63 8.29 28.83
C ASP A 120 35.74 6.82 29.30
N VAL A 121 34.61 6.15 29.53
CA VAL A 121 34.49 4.79 30.08
C VAL A 121 33.58 3.92 29.21
N SER A 122 34.02 2.67 28.97
CA SER A 122 33.29 1.63 28.25
C SER A 122 32.33 0.86 29.17
N THR A 123 31.23 0.34 28.62
CA THR A 123 30.13 -0.41 29.26
C THR A 123 30.58 -1.61 30.12
N GLY A 124 31.85 -2.02 30.04
CA GLY A 124 32.46 -3.05 30.89
C GLY A 124 32.72 -2.61 32.34
N ASP A 125 33.02 -1.32 32.59
CA ASP A 125 33.47 -0.87 33.93
C ASP A 125 32.30 -0.60 34.90
N TYR A 126 31.08 -0.36 34.39
CA TYR A 126 29.89 -0.12 35.23
C TYR A 126 29.38 -1.39 35.94
N VAL A 127 29.71 -2.56 35.39
CA VAL A 127 29.29 -3.88 35.95
C VAL A 127 30.28 -4.37 37.02
N ASP A 128 31.53 -3.93 36.97
CA ASP A 128 32.56 -4.34 37.94
C ASP A 128 32.37 -3.66 39.31
N GLN A 129 31.80 -2.45 39.32
CA GLN A 129 31.67 -1.63 40.54
C GLN A 129 30.52 -2.02 41.49
N LYS A 130 29.62 -2.95 41.10
CA LYS A 130 28.55 -3.50 41.98
C LYS A 130 28.69 -5.00 42.26
N GLY A 131 29.88 -5.56 42.06
CA GLY A 131 30.22 -6.97 42.34
C GLY A 131 30.27 -7.40 43.81
N GLU A 132 29.73 -6.63 44.76
CA GLU A 132 29.65 -7.03 46.17
C GLU A 132 28.29 -6.71 46.80
N ALA A 133 27.40 -7.71 46.90
CA ALA A 133 26.56 -7.96 48.09
C ALA A 133 25.61 -9.16 47.93
N GLY A 134 25.74 -10.14 48.84
CA GLY A 134 24.59 -10.71 49.55
C GLY A 134 23.80 -11.85 48.90
N THR A 135 24.13 -13.08 49.29
CA THR A 135 23.23 -14.24 49.23
C THR A 135 21.98 -14.01 50.11
N GLY A 136 20.81 -13.92 49.50
CA GLY A 136 19.51 -14.10 50.16
C GLY A 136 18.64 -12.83 50.21
N GLY A 137 17.59 -12.79 49.40
CA GLY A 137 16.52 -11.80 49.47
C GLY A 137 16.20 -11.16 48.12
N GLN A 138 15.00 -11.44 47.60
CA GLN A 138 14.28 -10.69 46.56
C GLN A 138 15.10 -10.23 45.33
N PHE A 139 15.15 -11.07 44.29
CA PHE A 139 15.30 -10.54 42.93
C PHE A 139 13.97 -9.88 42.56
N GLY A 140 13.91 -8.57 42.80
CA GLY A 140 12.87 -7.69 42.30
C GLY A 140 12.83 -7.72 40.78
N SER A 141 11.61 -7.63 40.26
CA SER A 141 11.29 -7.35 38.85
C SER A 141 12.12 -6.16 38.35
N ILE A 142 12.47 -6.18 37.06
CA ILE A 142 13.01 -5.00 36.36
C ILE A 142 12.02 -3.80 36.44
N GLY A 143 10.77 -4.02 36.83
CA GLY A 143 9.80 -2.96 37.15
C GLY A 143 10.18 -2.03 38.33
N ASP A 144 11.09 -2.44 39.23
CA ASP A 144 11.44 -1.64 40.44
C ASP A 144 12.78 -0.88 40.33
N ILE A 145 13.34 -0.70 39.12
CA ILE A 145 14.51 0.18 38.94
C ILE A 145 14.00 1.63 38.86
N GLU A 146 14.13 2.36 39.96
CA GLU A 146 13.91 3.81 40.03
C GLU A 146 15.17 4.57 39.57
N PHE A 147 15.00 5.52 38.66
CA PHE A 147 16.03 6.49 38.28
C PHE A 147 15.73 7.83 38.96
N THR A 148 16.71 8.36 39.70
CA THR A 148 16.62 9.69 40.32
C THR A 148 17.48 10.68 39.54
N ASP A 149 16.88 11.75 39.03
CA ASP A 149 17.65 12.82 38.39
C ASP A 149 18.38 13.72 39.41
N SER A 150 19.21 14.63 38.92
CA SER A 150 19.99 15.55 39.76
C SER A 150 19.15 16.61 40.51
N SER A 151 17.84 16.65 40.28
CA SER A 151 16.86 17.48 41.00
C SER A 151 16.07 16.70 42.07
N GLY A 152 16.33 15.39 42.21
CA GLY A 152 15.71 14.53 43.22
C GLY A 152 14.35 13.96 42.80
N ASN A 153 14.02 13.97 41.51
CA ASN A 153 12.78 13.37 40.99
C ASN A 153 13.05 11.91 40.62
N THR A 154 12.26 10.99 41.19
CA THR A 154 12.32 9.53 40.96
C THR A 154 11.31 9.10 39.90
N THR A 155 11.76 8.44 38.83
CA THR A 155 10.92 7.80 37.82
C THR A 155 11.17 6.30 37.78
N SER A 156 10.10 5.51 37.80
CA SER A 156 10.14 4.03 37.71
C SER A 156 10.37 3.57 36.27
N ILE A 157 10.80 2.32 36.03
CA ILE A 157 10.85 1.75 34.66
C ILE A 157 9.46 1.70 33.99
N GLU A 158 8.39 1.64 34.79
CA GLU A 158 7.01 1.80 34.33
C GLU A 158 6.76 3.22 33.81
N ASP A 159 7.30 4.26 34.46
CA ASP A 159 7.29 5.64 33.92
C ASP A 159 8.26 5.81 32.73
N PHE A 160 9.33 5.02 32.63
CA PHE A 160 10.19 5.02 31.43
C PHE A 160 9.48 4.44 30.20
N ILE A 161 8.58 3.47 30.42
CA ILE A 161 7.74 2.85 29.39
C ILE A 161 6.47 3.69 29.11
N GLU A 162 5.89 4.38 30.11
CA GLU A 162 4.70 5.24 29.96
C GLU A 162 5.00 6.70 29.59
N ASP A 163 6.05 7.33 30.12
CA ASP A 163 6.41 8.75 29.90
C ASP A 163 7.46 8.93 28.77
N LYS A 164 8.06 7.83 28.29
CA LYS A 164 8.82 7.77 27.03
C LYS A 164 8.46 6.54 26.19
N SER A 165 7.16 6.32 25.99
CA SER A 165 6.62 5.40 24.97
C SER A 165 6.99 5.78 23.51
N SER A 166 7.94 6.69 23.33
CA SER A 166 8.74 6.79 22.13
C SER A 166 10.08 6.09 22.39
N ILE A 167 10.33 4.99 21.70
CA ILE A 167 11.57 4.91 20.92
C ILE A 167 11.54 6.15 20.00
N SER A 168 11.83 7.33 20.56
CA SER A 168 12.10 8.55 19.81
C SER A 168 13.53 8.41 19.33
N VAL A 169 13.73 7.39 18.52
CA VAL A 169 14.61 7.57 17.38
C VAL A 169 13.80 8.32 16.32
N SER A 170 12.46 8.34 16.33
CA SER A 170 11.64 9.06 15.33
C SER A 170 11.51 10.58 15.53
N GLY A 171 11.53 11.10 16.76
CA GLY A 171 11.48 12.55 17.00
C GLY A 171 12.77 13.27 16.59
N ASP A 172 13.90 12.57 16.68
CA ASP A 172 15.22 13.06 16.27
C ASP A 172 15.60 12.55 14.85
N MET A 173 15.13 11.38 14.37
CA MET A 173 15.33 10.94 12.96
C MET A 173 14.45 11.67 11.95
N ASN A 174 13.50 12.49 12.39
CA ASN A 174 12.58 13.20 11.51
C ASN A 174 12.65 14.73 11.70
N GLN A 175 13.85 15.28 11.67
CA GLN A 175 14.01 16.63 11.13
C GLN A 175 14.40 16.55 9.66
N THR A 176 13.44 16.92 8.83
CA THR A 176 13.55 17.24 7.40
C THR A 176 14.85 17.97 7.08
N SER A 177 15.87 17.24 6.65
CA SER A 177 17.08 17.81 6.04
C SER A 177 16.94 17.70 4.52
N ASN A 178 16.57 18.81 3.91
CA ASN A 178 16.25 19.02 2.48
C ASN A 178 17.31 18.64 1.42
N GLU A 179 18.40 17.95 1.74
CA GLU A 179 19.42 17.61 0.72
C GLU A 179 19.99 16.20 0.96
N PRO A 180 19.76 15.23 0.05
CA PRO A 180 20.38 13.91 0.06
C PRO A 180 21.92 14.04 0.05
N LEU A 181 22.62 13.27 0.89
CA LEU A 181 24.10 13.25 0.86
C LEU A 181 24.65 12.21 -0.13
N THR A 182 23.80 11.36 -0.70
CA THR A 182 24.09 10.58 -1.90
C THR A 182 23.30 11.13 -3.08
N ASP A 183 24.04 11.55 -4.11
CA ASP A 183 23.49 12.20 -5.30
C ASP A 183 24.22 11.64 -6.52
N THR A 184 23.48 10.91 -7.34
CA THR A 184 23.94 10.40 -8.64
C THR A 184 23.26 11.22 -9.71
N ALA A 185 24.01 12.13 -10.35
CA ALA A 185 23.45 13.06 -11.32
C ALA A 185 24.16 13.01 -12.68
N ALA A 186 23.38 13.03 -13.75
CA ALA A 186 23.85 13.25 -15.11
C ALA A 186 23.08 14.43 -15.72
N TYR A 187 23.76 15.45 -16.23
CA TYR A 187 23.02 16.59 -16.80
C TYR A 187 23.72 17.39 -17.87
N ILE A 188 22.90 18.07 -18.67
CA ILE A 188 23.34 19.14 -19.57
C ILE A 188 22.85 20.45 -18.95
N GLY A 189 23.78 21.32 -18.57
CA GLY A 189 23.48 22.52 -17.78
C GLY A 189 22.76 23.62 -18.54
N ASP A 190 22.32 24.62 -17.79
CA ASP A 190 21.50 25.74 -18.28
C ASP A 190 22.14 26.47 -19.46
N GLY A 191 21.34 26.77 -20.47
CA GLY A 191 21.77 27.50 -21.67
C GLY A 191 22.83 26.81 -22.51
N ALA A 192 23.19 25.56 -22.22
CA ALA A 192 24.14 24.80 -23.04
C ALA A 192 23.57 24.53 -24.44
N GLU A 193 24.44 24.48 -25.44
CA GLU A 193 24.10 24.18 -26.83
C GLU A 193 24.74 22.85 -27.23
N VAL A 194 23.94 21.80 -27.40
CA VAL A 194 24.40 20.45 -27.74
C VAL A 194 23.77 20.02 -29.05
N LYS A 195 24.58 19.71 -30.07
CA LYS A 195 24.06 19.21 -31.35
C LYS A 195 24.74 17.92 -31.78
N SER A 196 23.95 16.98 -32.28
CA SER A 196 24.40 15.64 -32.63
C SER A 196 23.71 15.13 -33.90
N LYS A 197 24.48 14.65 -34.89
CA LYS A 197 23.91 13.88 -36.02
C LYS A 197 23.50 12.45 -35.66
N GLY A 198 23.81 12.00 -34.44
CA GLY A 198 23.30 10.77 -33.84
C GLY A 198 22.40 11.07 -32.64
N GLU A 199 22.71 10.48 -31.50
CA GLU A 199 21.93 10.62 -30.25
C GLU A 199 22.49 11.68 -29.30
N VAL A 200 21.65 12.15 -28.38
CA VAL A 200 22.04 12.84 -27.14
C VAL A 200 21.42 12.06 -25.99
N ASN A 201 22.23 11.51 -25.09
CA ASN A 201 21.77 10.61 -24.03
C ASN A 201 22.33 11.04 -22.68
N VAL A 202 21.44 11.40 -21.76
CA VAL A 202 21.71 11.80 -20.38
C VAL A 202 21.18 10.71 -19.47
N LEU A 203 22.07 9.95 -18.83
CA LEU A 203 21.71 8.75 -18.05
C LEU A 203 22.32 8.83 -16.64
N ALA A 204 21.49 8.72 -15.61
CA ALA A 204 21.92 8.58 -14.22
C ALA A 204 21.41 7.24 -13.65
N LYS A 205 22.31 6.41 -13.11
CA LYS A 205 21.99 5.10 -12.55
C LYS A 205 22.55 4.95 -11.15
N ASP A 206 21.68 4.68 -10.17
CA ASP A 206 22.06 4.40 -8.79
C ASP A 206 21.60 3.00 -8.37
N ALA A 207 22.55 2.16 -7.98
CA ALA A 207 22.29 0.80 -7.50
C ALA A 207 22.81 0.62 -6.08
N LEU A 208 21.92 0.24 -5.16
CA LEU A 208 22.24 -0.10 -3.78
C LEU A 208 21.91 -1.57 -3.53
N THR A 209 22.90 -2.35 -3.13
CA THR A 209 22.72 -3.70 -2.58
C THR A 209 23.22 -3.74 -1.14
N VAL A 210 22.36 -4.14 -0.23
CA VAL A 210 22.68 -4.30 1.19
C VAL A 210 22.34 -5.72 1.61
N ASN A 211 23.29 -6.43 2.21
CA ASN A 211 23.05 -7.66 2.94
C ASN A 211 23.46 -7.43 4.40
N MET A 212 22.51 -7.37 5.32
CA MET A 212 22.80 -7.18 6.74
C MET A 212 22.34 -8.37 7.58
N SER A 213 23.12 -8.70 8.60
CA SER A 213 22.69 -9.66 9.58
C SER A 213 23.23 -9.38 10.98
N ALA A 214 22.38 -9.63 11.97
CA ALA A 214 22.76 -9.57 13.37
C ALA A 214 22.29 -10.83 14.11
N GLY A 215 23.20 -11.48 14.83
CA GLY A 215 22.95 -12.73 15.52
C GLY A 215 23.43 -12.69 16.96
N SER A 216 22.57 -13.04 17.93
CA SER A 216 23.01 -13.27 19.30
C SER A 216 22.70 -14.69 19.76
N THR A 217 23.65 -15.28 20.49
CA THR A 217 23.51 -16.58 21.15
C THR A 217 23.98 -16.47 22.60
N MET A 218 23.18 -16.99 23.53
CA MET A 218 23.46 -16.88 24.96
C MET A 218 23.12 -18.19 25.68
N GLY A 219 23.98 -18.58 26.63
CA GLY A 219 23.80 -19.77 27.46
C GLY A 219 24.23 -19.51 28.90
N ALA A 220 23.34 -19.68 29.87
CA ALA A 220 23.70 -19.49 31.28
C ALA A 220 23.10 -20.53 32.24
N GLY A 221 23.76 -20.76 33.38
CA GLY A 221 23.21 -21.64 34.42
C GLY A 221 21.99 -21.06 35.16
N THR A 222 21.81 -19.74 35.18
CA THR A 222 20.61 -19.10 35.75
C THR A 222 19.91 -18.19 34.76
N ALA A 223 20.48 -17.04 34.38
CA ALA A 223 19.80 -16.06 33.55
C ALA A 223 20.55 -15.76 32.24
N ALA A 224 19.85 -15.68 31.13
CA ALA A 224 20.39 -15.25 29.86
C ALA A 224 19.55 -14.10 29.26
N VAL A 225 20.19 -13.02 28.85
CA VAL A 225 19.54 -11.86 28.21
C VAL A 225 20.27 -11.49 26.95
N GLY A 226 19.55 -11.26 25.85
CA GLY A 226 20.23 -10.83 24.65
C GLY A 226 19.34 -10.38 23.52
N GLY A 227 19.99 -9.70 22.57
CA GLY A 227 19.32 -8.95 21.52
C GLY A 227 20.05 -9.03 20.19
N ALA A 228 19.30 -8.96 19.11
CA ALA A 228 19.82 -8.77 17.76
C ALA A 228 19.14 -7.54 17.12
N GLY A 229 19.94 -6.66 16.51
CA GLY A 229 19.46 -5.44 15.86
C GLY A 229 20.03 -5.27 14.45
N ALA A 230 19.20 -5.01 13.45
CA ALA A 230 19.62 -4.57 12.12
C ALA A 230 18.89 -3.27 11.76
N PHE A 231 19.66 -2.25 11.40
CA PHE A 231 19.15 -0.91 11.14
C PHE A 231 19.66 -0.40 9.80
N MET A 232 18.81 -0.43 8.77
CA MET A 232 19.11 0.13 7.47
C MET A 232 18.43 1.51 7.35
N LEU A 233 19.24 2.51 7.04
CA LEU A 233 18.75 3.82 6.62
C LEU A 233 19.35 4.17 5.26
N SER A 234 18.50 4.40 4.26
CA SER A 234 18.90 4.81 2.92
C SER A 234 18.17 6.08 2.54
N ASN A 235 18.91 7.07 2.06
CA ASN A 235 18.35 8.28 1.45
C ASN A 235 19.15 8.58 0.18
N ASN A 236 18.68 8.10 -0.97
CA ASN A 236 19.36 8.25 -2.26
C ASN A 236 18.57 9.15 -3.20
N THR A 237 19.28 9.88 -4.05
CA THR A 237 18.66 10.65 -5.12
C THR A 237 19.42 10.49 -6.43
N THR A 238 18.67 10.20 -7.49
CA THR A 238 19.16 9.98 -8.85
C THR A 238 18.51 10.99 -9.77
N ARG A 239 19.31 11.74 -10.53
CA ARG A 239 18.81 12.84 -11.38
C ARG A 239 19.42 12.81 -12.76
N ALA A 240 18.59 12.77 -13.79
CA ALA A 240 18.99 12.98 -15.17
C ALA A 240 18.26 14.20 -15.72
N PHE A 241 18.96 15.22 -16.23
CA PHE A 241 18.24 16.39 -16.74
C PHE A 241 18.93 17.19 -17.84
N ILE A 242 18.12 17.92 -18.58
CA ILE A 242 18.52 19.00 -19.49
C ILE A 242 18.05 20.31 -18.86
N GLY A 243 18.98 21.20 -18.55
CA GLY A 243 18.74 22.40 -17.76
C GLY A 243 18.03 23.53 -18.51
N ASP A 244 17.78 24.61 -17.78
CA ASP A 244 16.98 25.74 -18.21
C ASP A 244 17.52 26.40 -19.47
N ASN A 245 16.67 26.74 -20.42
CA ASN A 245 17.04 27.42 -21.67
C ASN A 245 18.11 26.67 -22.52
N ALA A 246 18.42 25.40 -22.22
CA ALA A 246 19.36 24.61 -23.01
C ALA A 246 18.81 24.35 -24.42
N LYS A 247 19.71 24.23 -25.39
CA LYS A 247 19.41 24.01 -26.81
C LYS A 247 19.99 22.69 -27.26
N ILE A 248 19.14 21.68 -27.39
CA ILE A 248 19.55 20.30 -27.65
C ILE A 248 18.98 19.84 -28.99
N ASP A 249 19.83 19.50 -29.96
CA ASP A 249 19.38 19.04 -31.27
C ASP A 249 20.03 17.68 -31.61
N ALA A 250 19.22 16.63 -31.68
CA ALA A 250 19.67 15.28 -32.06
C ALA A 250 18.91 14.78 -33.29
N LYS A 251 19.62 14.13 -34.22
CA LYS A 251 18.98 13.57 -35.43
C LYS A 251 18.22 12.27 -35.17
N LYS A 252 18.57 11.57 -34.09
CA LYS A 252 17.93 10.35 -33.61
C LYS A 252 17.27 10.61 -32.26
N LEU A 253 17.80 10.09 -31.17
CA LEU A 253 17.18 10.16 -29.86
C LEU A 253 17.77 11.29 -29.00
N VAL A 254 16.89 12.05 -28.33
CA VAL A 254 17.23 12.75 -27.09
C VAL A 254 16.68 11.91 -25.93
N ASN A 255 17.55 11.30 -25.14
CA ASN A 255 17.18 10.46 -24.01
C ASN A 255 17.60 11.12 -22.70
N VAL A 256 16.69 11.23 -21.75
CA VAL A 256 16.95 11.64 -20.37
C VAL A 256 16.40 10.54 -19.47
N ASN A 257 17.27 9.73 -18.87
CA ASN A 257 16.85 8.55 -18.10
C ASN A 257 17.52 8.54 -16.71
N ALA A 258 16.71 8.41 -15.67
CA ALA A 258 17.16 8.24 -14.29
C ALA A 258 16.66 6.88 -13.74
N GLU A 259 17.57 6.04 -13.26
CA GLU A 259 17.27 4.69 -12.74
C GLU A 259 17.80 4.54 -11.31
N SER A 260 16.93 4.22 -10.36
CA SER A 260 17.29 3.85 -8.99
C SER A 260 16.88 2.41 -8.69
N SER A 261 17.80 1.63 -8.13
CA SER A 261 17.57 0.24 -7.78
C SER A 261 18.10 -0.09 -6.39
N GLU A 262 17.23 -0.46 -5.46
CA GLU A 262 17.59 -0.97 -4.14
C GLU A 262 17.28 -2.45 -3.98
N ARG A 263 18.26 -3.21 -3.51
CA ARG A 263 18.11 -4.61 -3.12
C ARG A 263 18.62 -4.82 -1.70
N ILE A 264 17.73 -5.07 -0.76
CA ILE A 264 18.07 -5.16 0.66
C ILE A 264 17.67 -6.54 1.18
N ILE A 265 18.61 -7.25 1.81
CA ILE A 265 18.38 -8.51 2.51
C ILE A 265 18.89 -8.41 3.93
N ASP A 266 17.97 -8.44 4.88
CA ASP A 266 18.27 -8.29 6.30
C ASP A 266 17.77 -9.50 7.10
N ALA A 267 18.59 -9.93 8.06
CA ALA A 267 18.22 -11.02 8.96
C ALA A 267 18.68 -10.74 10.40
N THR A 268 17.78 -10.88 11.37
CA THR A 268 18.13 -10.81 12.80
C THR A 268 17.66 -12.05 13.55
N VAL A 269 18.53 -12.59 14.40
CA VAL A 269 18.22 -13.78 15.21
C VAL A 269 18.79 -13.63 16.62
N ALA A 270 17.95 -13.78 17.64
CA ALA A 270 18.38 -13.85 19.04
C ALA A 270 17.95 -15.17 19.68
N LEU A 271 18.93 -15.98 20.10
CA LEU A 271 18.71 -17.29 20.72
C LEU A 271 19.26 -17.33 22.13
N GLY A 272 18.43 -17.73 23.10
CA GLY A 272 18.85 -17.82 24.50
C GLY A 272 18.43 -19.08 25.24
N GLY A 273 19.34 -19.64 26.03
CA GLY A 273 19.11 -20.76 26.93
C GLY A 273 19.56 -20.45 28.35
N ALA A 274 18.71 -20.70 29.35
CA ALA A 274 19.09 -20.45 30.74
C ALA A 274 18.46 -21.43 31.74
N GLY A 275 19.09 -21.63 32.90
CA GLY A 275 18.54 -22.51 33.93
C GLY A 275 17.29 -21.97 34.63
N THR A 276 17.12 -20.65 34.74
CA THR A 276 15.92 -20.02 35.33
C THR A 276 15.20 -19.14 34.31
N ALA A 277 15.84 -18.12 33.74
CA ALA A 277 15.17 -17.16 32.85
C ALA A 277 15.97 -16.85 31.58
N ALA A 278 15.32 -16.91 30.42
CA ALA A 278 15.89 -16.52 29.12
C ALA A 278 15.05 -15.40 28.51
N VAL A 279 15.70 -14.28 28.16
CA VAL A 279 15.08 -13.12 27.51
C VAL A 279 15.79 -12.87 26.18
N ALA A 280 15.04 -12.86 25.08
CA ALA A 280 15.55 -12.64 23.73
C ALA A 280 14.75 -11.54 23.01
N GLY A 281 15.43 -10.63 22.33
CA GLY A 281 14.83 -9.58 21.51
C GLY A 281 15.42 -9.53 20.11
N SER A 282 14.60 -9.26 19.10
CA SER A 282 15.03 -9.05 17.72
C SER A 282 14.33 -7.80 17.18
N LEU A 283 15.11 -6.87 16.65
CA LEU A 283 14.61 -5.64 16.04
C LEU A 283 15.26 -5.44 14.67
N LEU A 284 14.43 -5.22 13.66
CA LEU A 284 14.86 -4.92 12.30
C LEU A 284 14.10 -3.67 11.84
N LEU A 285 14.84 -2.61 11.54
CA LEU A 285 14.28 -1.34 11.05
C LEU A 285 14.90 -0.99 9.71
N ASN A 286 14.06 -0.80 8.70
CA ASN A 286 14.44 -0.35 7.37
C ASN A 286 13.68 0.92 7.01
N VAL A 287 14.43 1.98 6.73
CA VAL A 287 13.88 3.24 6.21
C VAL A 287 14.58 3.54 4.90
N ILE A 288 13.84 3.42 3.81
CA ILE A 288 14.33 3.60 2.44
C ILE A 288 13.62 4.82 1.87
N ASN A 289 14.38 5.86 1.57
CA ASN A 289 13.91 7.04 0.87
C ASN A 289 14.66 7.16 -0.46
N THR A 290 13.92 7.19 -1.57
CA THR A 290 14.49 7.22 -2.92
C THR A 290 13.79 8.29 -3.75
N GLY A 291 14.57 9.26 -4.22
CA GLY A 291 14.15 10.24 -5.22
C GLY A 291 14.72 9.92 -6.60
N THR A 292 13.89 9.79 -7.62
CA THR A 292 14.32 9.53 -9.00
C THR A 292 13.70 10.55 -9.94
N TYR A 293 14.50 11.41 -10.55
CA TYR A 293 14.01 12.54 -11.33
C TYR A 293 14.64 12.58 -12.72
N ALA A 294 13.80 12.54 -13.76
CA ALA A 294 14.20 12.75 -15.14
C ALA A 294 13.45 13.95 -15.72
N TYR A 295 14.15 14.99 -16.20
CA TYR A 295 13.43 16.15 -16.71
C TYR A 295 14.15 16.95 -17.78
N ILE A 296 13.35 17.58 -18.63
CA ILE A 296 13.76 18.67 -19.51
C ILE A 296 13.22 19.94 -18.86
N ASP A 297 14.10 20.84 -18.44
CA ASP A 297 13.73 21.99 -17.61
C ASP A 297 13.10 23.14 -18.42
N SER A 298 12.82 24.23 -17.71
CA SER A 298 12.01 25.34 -18.18
C SER A 298 12.65 26.07 -19.37
N ALA A 299 11.80 26.43 -20.33
CA ALA A 299 12.19 27.12 -21.56
C ALA A 299 13.31 26.44 -22.40
N ALA A 300 13.65 25.17 -22.13
CA ALA A 300 14.59 24.42 -22.95
C ALA A 300 14.04 24.24 -24.38
N GLU A 301 14.93 24.27 -25.38
CA GLU A 301 14.61 24.12 -26.80
C GLU A 301 15.23 22.81 -27.32
N VAL A 302 14.40 21.78 -27.44
CA VAL A 302 14.81 20.45 -27.90
C VAL A 302 14.32 20.20 -29.33
N ASN A 303 15.24 19.87 -30.23
CA ASN A 303 15.03 19.54 -31.65
C ASN A 303 14.38 20.67 -32.46
N GLN A 304 14.85 21.89 -32.26
CA GLN A 304 14.35 23.09 -32.95
C GLN A 304 15.16 23.43 -34.21
N ASP A 305 16.41 22.93 -34.34
CA ASP A 305 17.25 23.15 -35.52
C ASP A 305 16.93 22.16 -36.65
N ASN A 306 16.41 22.68 -37.77
CA ASN A 306 16.05 21.89 -38.95
C ASN A 306 17.24 21.12 -39.57
N THR A 307 18.48 21.54 -39.31
CA THR A 307 19.70 20.88 -39.82
C THR A 307 19.88 19.48 -39.23
N TYR A 308 19.36 19.27 -38.02
CA TYR A 308 19.47 18.03 -37.26
C TYR A 308 18.16 17.25 -37.25
N ARG A 309 17.22 17.51 -38.17
CA ARG A 309 16.00 16.71 -38.30
C ARG A 309 16.27 15.38 -39.01
N GLY A 310 15.95 14.27 -38.34
CA GLY A 310 15.98 12.92 -38.90
C GLY A 310 14.61 12.24 -38.88
N THR A 311 14.43 11.19 -39.68
CA THR A 311 13.20 10.37 -39.67
C THR A 311 13.02 9.60 -38.36
N ASP A 312 14.13 9.23 -37.73
CA ASP A 312 14.18 8.49 -36.47
C ASP A 312 14.26 9.42 -35.25
N GLN A 313 13.88 10.69 -35.41
CA GLN A 313 14.01 11.68 -34.34
C GLN A 313 12.96 11.46 -33.24
N SER A 314 13.40 11.13 -32.03
CA SER A 314 12.54 10.88 -30.85
C SER A 314 13.05 11.61 -29.62
N VAL A 315 12.18 11.78 -28.62
CA VAL A 315 12.54 12.28 -27.30
C VAL A 315 12.01 11.30 -26.25
N SER A 316 12.83 10.92 -25.28
CA SER A 316 12.44 10.06 -24.16
C SER A 316 12.88 10.71 -22.85
N VAL A 317 11.95 10.80 -21.90
CA VAL A 317 12.21 11.24 -20.51
C VAL A 317 11.66 10.16 -19.58
N GLU A 318 12.54 9.45 -18.88
CA GLU A 318 12.18 8.23 -18.15
C GLU A 318 12.77 8.21 -16.74
N ALA A 319 11.95 7.92 -15.73
CA ALA A 319 12.39 7.75 -14.35
C ALA A 319 11.91 6.40 -13.80
N ASP A 320 12.85 5.54 -13.42
CA ASP A 320 12.60 4.18 -12.93
C ASP A 320 13.07 4.01 -11.48
N SER A 321 12.20 3.51 -10.59
CA SER A 321 12.52 3.31 -9.18
C SER A 321 12.08 1.93 -8.67
N LYS A 322 13.04 1.04 -8.44
CA LYS A 322 12.78 -0.36 -8.06
C LYS A 322 13.39 -0.71 -6.71
N THR A 323 12.56 -1.23 -5.80
CA THR A 323 13.01 -1.72 -4.49
C THR A 323 12.61 -3.18 -4.31
N VAL A 324 13.59 -4.02 -3.96
CA VAL A 324 13.40 -5.41 -3.55
C VAL A 324 13.92 -5.55 -2.12
N LEU A 325 13.03 -5.80 -1.18
CA LEU A 325 13.34 -5.85 0.24
C LEU A 325 12.96 -7.22 0.83
N THR A 326 13.92 -7.87 1.50
CA THR A 326 13.68 -9.07 2.31
C THR A 326 14.13 -8.82 3.73
N ALA A 327 13.21 -8.79 4.69
CA ALA A 327 13.50 -8.47 6.08
C ALA A 327 12.99 -9.58 7.01
N LEU A 328 13.90 -10.30 7.68
CA LEU A 328 13.58 -11.45 8.52
C LEU A 328 14.04 -11.26 9.97
N GLY A 329 13.12 -11.39 10.93
CA GLY A 329 13.40 -11.31 12.36
C GLY A 329 13.01 -12.60 13.10
N GLY A 330 13.80 -12.99 14.09
CA GLY A 330 13.60 -14.23 14.83
C GLY A 330 14.08 -14.18 16.28
N THR A 331 13.28 -14.68 17.21
CA THR A 331 13.76 -15.01 18.55
C THR A 331 13.48 -16.46 18.93
N GLY A 332 14.36 -17.02 19.75
CA GLY A 332 14.19 -18.33 20.37
C GLY A 332 14.66 -18.30 21.82
N GLY A 333 13.86 -18.82 22.74
CA GLY A 333 14.21 -18.85 24.16
C GLY A 333 13.83 -20.15 24.85
N ALA A 334 14.70 -20.72 25.69
CA ALA A 334 14.40 -21.88 26.52
C ALA A 334 14.90 -21.70 27.96
N ALA A 335 14.02 -21.84 28.97
CA ALA A 335 14.42 -21.81 30.37
C ALA A 335 13.57 -22.65 31.33
N ALA A 336 14.05 -22.96 32.54
CA ALA A 336 13.25 -23.75 33.49
C ALA A 336 12.14 -22.95 34.19
N THR A 337 12.24 -21.62 34.27
CA THR A 337 11.19 -20.77 34.86
C THR A 337 10.54 -19.90 33.78
N ALA A 338 11.27 -18.96 33.17
CA ALA A 338 10.67 -17.96 32.28
C ALA A 338 11.40 -17.84 30.93
N GLY A 339 10.64 -17.87 29.83
CA GLY A 339 11.14 -17.63 28.47
C GLY A 339 10.43 -16.44 27.85
N ILE A 340 11.12 -15.32 27.63
CA ILE A 340 10.53 -14.08 27.11
C ILE A 340 11.18 -13.75 25.77
N GLY A 341 10.36 -13.48 24.76
CA GLY A 341 10.78 -13.25 23.38
C GLY A 341 10.00 -12.10 22.76
N ALA A 342 10.66 -11.24 22.00
CA ALA A 342 9.96 -10.27 21.17
C ALA A 342 10.70 -10.03 19.85
N THR A 343 9.95 -10.00 18.76
CA THR A 343 10.46 -9.72 17.42
C THR A 343 9.69 -8.56 16.81
N ALA A 344 10.40 -7.55 16.34
CA ALA A 344 9.83 -6.43 15.59
C ALA A 344 10.56 -6.27 14.26
N VAL A 345 9.81 -6.27 13.16
CA VAL A 345 10.31 -5.97 11.82
C VAL A 345 9.51 -4.79 11.29
N VAL A 346 10.19 -3.69 10.96
CA VAL A 346 9.57 -2.45 10.50
C VAL A 346 10.25 -2.01 9.22
N ASN A 347 9.47 -1.95 8.15
CA ASN A 347 9.93 -1.49 6.85
C ASN A 347 9.13 -0.26 6.44
N THR A 348 9.83 0.80 6.07
CA THR A 348 9.27 2.03 5.51
C THR A 348 9.97 2.30 4.19
N VAL A 349 9.21 2.30 3.11
CA VAL A 349 9.67 2.65 1.75
C VAL A 349 8.95 3.92 1.34
N VAL A 350 9.73 4.94 1.00
CA VAL A 350 9.24 6.22 0.49
C VAL A 350 9.89 6.48 -0.85
N LYS A 351 9.08 6.72 -1.88
CA LYS A 351 9.56 7.02 -3.23
C LYS A 351 8.94 8.29 -3.77
N ASP A 352 9.77 9.11 -4.40
CA ASP A 352 9.35 10.23 -5.24
C ASP A 352 9.98 10.05 -6.62
N THR A 353 9.17 9.69 -7.62
CA THR A 353 9.62 9.37 -8.97
C THR A 353 8.92 10.26 -9.97
N LYS A 354 9.68 11.08 -10.70
CA LYS A 354 9.12 12.10 -11.59
C LYS A 354 9.83 12.16 -12.94
N ALA A 355 9.04 12.13 -14.01
CA ALA A 355 9.48 12.41 -15.38
C ALA A 355 8.74 13.63 -15.92
N SER A 356 9.43 14.66 -16.39
CA SER A 356 8.73 15.87 -16.85
C SER A 356 9.38 16.66 -17.98
N ILE A 357 8.52 17.32 -18.77
CA ILE A 357 8.88 18.44 -19.65
C ILE A 357 8.40 19.73 -18.97
N GLY A 358 9.34 20.61 -18.65
CA GLY A 358 9.14 21.79 -17.80
C GLY A 358 8.44 22.96 -18.48
N LYS A 359 8.15 23.98 -17.65
CA LYS A 359 7.35 25.15 -18.01
C LYS A 359 7.89 25.85 -19.26
N SER A 360 7.00 26.13 -20.21
CA SER A 360 7.33 26.84 -21.47
C SER A 360 8.45 26.21 -22.32
N ALA A 361 8.86 24.96 -22.05
CA ALA A 361 9.82 24.24 -22.88
C ALA A 361 9.26 23.98 -24.28
N LYS A 362 10.13 23.93 -25.29
CA LYS A 362 9.76 23.60 -26.68
C LYS A 362 10.43 22.30 -27.07
N VAL A 363 9.64 21.24 -27.23
CA VAL A 363 10.14 19.90 -27.53
C VAL A 363 9.53 19.42 -28.84
N SER A 364 10.36 18.92 -29.75
CA SER A 364 9.89 18.41 -31.04
C SER A 364 10.46 17.04 -31.41
N ALA A 365 9.67 16.23 -32.10
CA ALA A 365 10.09 14.92 -32.61
C ALA A 365 9.45 14.60 -33.96
N LYS A 366 10.08 13.68 -34.72
CA LYS A 366 9.50 13.11 -35.96
C LYS A 366 8.82 11.78 -35.72
N LYS A 367 9.34 10.96 -34.80
CA LYS A 367 8.80 9.63 -34.55
C LYS A 367 7.94 9.59 -33.30
N GLN A 368 8.48 9.86 -32.11
CA GLN A 368 7.69 9.85 -30.87
C GLN A 368 8.30 10.69 -29.76
N ILE A 369 7.48 11.03 -28.77
CA ILE A 369 7.89 11.61 -27.49
C ILE A 369 7.32 10.74 -26.38
N ASP A 370 8.18 10.20 -25.54
CA ASP A 370 7.79 9.35 -24.41
C ASP A 370 8.19 10.04 -23.09
N ILE A 371 7.25 10.12 -22.15
CA ILE A 371 7.45 10.60 -20.78
C ILE A 371 6.93 9.50 -19.86
N VAL A 372 7.84 8.87 -19.12
CA VAL A 372 7.57 7.59 -18.46
C VAL A 372 8.10 7.61 -17.03
N THR A 373 7.27 7.16 -16.10
CA THR A 373 7.69 6.86 -14.73
C THR A 373 7.24 5.46 -14.34
N ASN A 374 8.16 4.61 -13.88
CA ASN A 374 7.83 3.27 -13.40
C ASN A 374 8.36 3.06 -11.99
N VAL A 375 7.47 2.64 -11.08
CA VAL A 375 7.79 2.31 -9.70
C VAL A 375 7.40 0.86 -9.41
N ALA A 376 8.35 0.12 -8.83
CA ALA A 376 8.13 -1.27 -8.44
C ALA A 376 8.67 -1.54 -7.02
N ASP A 377 7.80 -2.05 -6.14
CA ASP A 377 8.14 -2.49 -4.79
C ASP A 377 7.83 -3.97 -4.60
N ASP A 378 8.82 -4.75 -4.16
CA ASP A 378 8.67 -6.14 -3.74
C ASP A 378 9.20 -6.29 -2.30
N ILE A 379 8.28 -6.39 -1.34
CA ILE A 379 8.60 -6.44 0.09
C ILE A 379 8.22 -7.81 0.65
N ASN A 380 9.23 -8.55 1.09
CA ASN A 380 9.11 -9.81 1.79
C ASN A 380 9.53 -9.61 3.25
N SER A 381 8.56 -9.57 4.16
CA SER A 381 8.77 -9.27 5.58
C SER A 381 8.31 -10.43 6.46
N GLY A 382 9.15 -10.90 7.36
CA GLY A 382 8.88 -12.06 8.20
C GLY A 382 9.38 -11.88 9.62
N ALA A 383 8.53 -12.13 10.62
CA ALA A 383 8.89 -12.04 12.02
C ALA A 383 8.39 -13.27 12.79
N VAL A 384 9.28 -13.91 13.56
CA VAL A 384 8.94 -15.12 14.34
C VAL A 384 9.47 -15.05 15.77
N SER A 385 8.70 -15.55 16.75
CA SER A 385 9.15 -15.70 18.14
C SER A 385 8.76 -17.07 18.70
N LEU A 386 9.74 -17.85 19.18
CA LEU A 386 9.54 -19.21 19.70
C LEU A 386 10.06 -19.35 21.14
N GLN A 387 9.17 -19.43 22.13
CA GLN A 387 9.54 -19.41 23.54
C GLN A 387 9.12 -20.69 24.27
N GLY A 388 10.04 -21.26 25.05
CA GLY A 388 9.85 -22.45 25.87
C GLY A 388 10.21 -22.21 27.34
N ALA A 389 9.34 -22.59 28.27
CA ALA A 389 9.60 -22.40 29.69
C ALA A 389 9.00 -23.45 30.63
N GLY A 390 9.60 -23.69 31.79
CA GLY A 390 8.97 -24.57 32.80
C GLY A 390 7.85 -23.91 33.61
N VAL A 391 7.80 -22.56 33.69
CA VAL A 391 6.70 -21.83 34.35
C VAL A 391 5.99 -20.90 33.37
N ALA A 392 6.65 -19.89 32.81
CA ALA A 392 6.00 -18.87 31.98
C ALA A 392 6.73 -18.62 30.65
N ALA A 393 6.01 -18.65 29.53
CA ALA A 393 6.54 -18.26 28.21
C ALA A 393 5.77 -17.06 27.68
N VAL A 394 6.47 -16.00 27.29
CA VAL A 394 5.87 -14.77 26.74
C VAL A 394 6.55 -14.44 25.42
N GLY A 395 5.78 -14.33 24.34
CA GLY A 395 6.31 -14.07 23.00
C GLY A 395 5.48 -13.05 22.23
N GLY A 396 6.08 -11.95 21.81
CA GLY A 396 5.42 -10.91 21.01
C GLY A 396 6.03 -10.77 19.62
N VAL A 397 5.21 -10.56 18.61
CA VAL A 397 5.66 -10.32 17.24
C VAL A 397 4.91 -9.17 16.61
N ILE A 398 5.64 -8.25 15.99
CA ILE A 398 5.09 -7.24 15.11
C ILE A 398 5.88 -7.17 13.80
N SER A 399 5.17 -7.19 12.67
CA SER A 399 5.71 -6.88 11.34
C SER A 399 4.93 -5.70 10.78
N THR A 400 5.62 -4.64 10.39
CA THR A 400 5.00 -3.47 9.78
C THR A 400 5.68 -3.16 8.44
N ASN A 401 4.88 -2.91 7.41
CA ASN A 401 5.35 -2.49 6.09
C ASN A 401 4.56 -1.25 5.68
N THR A 402 5.26 -0.14 5.53
CA THR A 402 4.69 1.13 5.08
C THR A 402 5.30 1.49 3.74
N VAL A 403 4.47 1.70 2.73
CA VAL A 403 4.89 2.14 1.40
C VAL A 403 4.19 3.47 1.10
N VAL A 404 4.99 4.49 0.81
CA VAL A 404 4.51 5.83 0.45
C VAL A 404 5.15 6.22 -0.88
N ASN A 405 4.38 6.20 -1.96
CA ASN A 405 4.91 6.49 -3.28
C ASN A 405 4.21 7.70 -3.91
N SER A 406 5.01 8.53 -4.57
CA SER A 406 4.59 9.61 -5.46
C SER A 406 5.22 9.37 -6.83
N THR A 407 4.40 9.18 -7.85
CA THR A 407 4.81 8.78 -9.19
C THR A 407 4.15 9.70 -10.21
N GLU A 408 4.93 10.54 -10.91
CA GLU A 408 4.38 11.60 -11.78
C GLU A 408 5.09 11.72 -13.13
N SER A 409 4.33 11.55 -14.21
CA SER A 409 4.70 11.96 -15.57
C SER A 409 3.96 13.24 -15.97
N LEU A 410 4.69 14.29 -16.36
CA LEU A 410 4.12 15.63 -16.54
C LEU A 410 4.64 16.36 -17.78
N ILE A 411 3.72 16.96 -18.55
CA ILE A 411 4.01 18.12 -19.41
C ILE A 411 3.51 19.36 -18.68
N ASP A 412 4.43 20.26 -18.34
CA ASP A 412 4.15 21.39 -17.45
C ASP A 412 3.58 22.62 -18.18
N GLU A 413 3.20 23.64 -17.41
CA GLU A 413 2.42 24.80 -17.83
C GLU A 413 3.02 25.50 -19.05
N GLY A 414 2.19 25.75 -20.07
CA GLY A 414 2.60 26.49 -21.27
C GLY A 414 3.69 25.83 -22.13
N ALA A 415 4.09 24.58 -21.86
CA ALA A 415 5.03 23.85 -22.70
C ALA A 415 4.46 23.62 -24.11
N VAL A 416 5.34 23.61 -25.13
CA VAL A 416 4.99 23.34 -26.52
C VAL A 416 5.65 22.05 -26.96
N VAL A 417 4.85 21.00 -27.13
CA VAL A 417 5.31 19.65 -27.46
C VAL A 417 4.72 19.21 -28.80
N ASP A 418 5.56 18.97 -29.81
CA ASP A 418 5.12 18.64 -31.18
C ASP A 418 5.81 17.37 -31.71
N SER A 419 5.01 16.36 -32.05
CA SER A 419 5.46 15.09 -32.64
C SER A 419 4.73 14.80 -33.95
N ASP A 420 5.47 14.37 -34.98
CA ASP A 420 4.84 13.85 -36.20
C ASP A 420 4.25 12.45 -36.02
N GLY A 421 4.79 11.64 -35.10
CA GLY A 421 4.15 10.40 -34.68
C GLY A 421 3.39 10.57 -33.38
N ASN A 422 3.78 9.81 -32.35
CA ASN A 422 2.99 9.67 -31.13
C ASN A 422 3.57 10.49 -29.96
N ILE A 423 2.75 10.69 -28.93
CA ILE A 423 3.16 11.18 -27.61
C ILE A 423 2.58 10.24 -26.55
N ARG A 424 3.43 9.65 -25.71
CA ARG A 424 3.04 8.80 -24.58
C ARG A 424 3.45 9.45 -23.26
N ILE A 425 2.50 9.56 -22.34
CA ILE A 425 2.71 9.98 -20.95
C ILE A 425 2.21 8.82 -20.10
N PHE A 426 3.11 8.15 -19.38
CA PHE A 426 2.82 6.90 -18.69
C PHE A 426 3.40 6.88 -17.28
N SER A 427 2.54 6.67 -16.29
CA SER A 427 2.93 6.50 -14.90
C SER A 427 2.41 5.18 -14.36
N GLU A 428 3.30 4.40 -13.76
CA GLU A 428 2.99 3.09 -13.21
C GLU A 428 3.62 2.91 -11.82
N ASP A 429 2.82 2.40 -10.88
CA ASP A 429 3.24 2.12 -9.51
C ASP A 429 2.69 0.77 -9.03
N ASP A 430 3.56 -0.24 -9.01
CA ASP A 430 3.23 -1.60 -8.62
C ASP A 430 3.89 -1.94 -7.28
N SER A 431 3.11 -2.41 -6.29
CA SER A 431 3.63 -2.90 -5.01
C SER A 431 3.11 -4.27 -4.65
N LEU A 432 4.03 -5.18 -4.33
CA LEU A 432 3.78 -6.50 -3.77
C LEU A 432 4.32 -6.54 -2.34
N ILE A 433 3.46 -6.92 -1.39
CA ILE A 433 3.86 -7.12 0.00
C ILE A 433 3.49 -8.54 0.44
N ASN A 434 4.49 -9.31 0.81
CA ASN A 434 4.34 -10.58 1.52
C ASN A 434 4.78 -10.37 2.98
N SER A 435 3.83 -10.42 3.90
CA SER A 435 4.09 -10.27 5.34
C SER A 435 3.73 -11.53 6.12
N LEU A 436 4.67 -11.99 6.95
CA LEU A 436 4.49 -13.12 7.86
C LEU A 436 4.79 -12.67 9.30
N SER A 437 3.88 -12.96 10.23
CA SER A 437 4.11 -12.79 11.67
C SER A 437 3.65 -14.01 12.44
N GLY A 438 4.53 -14.63 13.23
CA GLY A 438 4.20 -15.88 13.94
C GLY A 438 4.80 -15.98 15.32
N ASN A 439 4.01 -16.35 16.32
CA ASN A 439 4.53 -16.71 17.64
C ASN A 439 4.20 -18.16 18.02
N GLY A 440 5.08 -18.78 18.79
CA GLY A 440 4.91 -20.12 19.35
C GLY A 440 5.47 -20.21 20.76
N ASN A 441 4.58 -20.18 21.76
CA ASN A 441 4.96 -20.11 23.17
C ASN A 441 4.45 -21.35 23.92
N ILE A 442 5.35 -22.09 24.58
CA ILE A 442 5.04 -23.31 25.33
C ILE A 442 5.59 -23.21 26.75
N ALA A 443 4.74 -23.38 27.77
CA ALA A 443 5.13 -23.26 29.16
C ALA A 443 4.52 -24.29 30.11
N GLY A 444 5.16 -24.56 31.25
CA GLY A 444 4.59 -25.45 32.25
C GLY A 444 3.46 -24.83 33.07
N THR A 445 3.33 -23.50 33.18
CA THR A 445 2.21 -22.85 33.90
C THR A 445 1.43 -21.92 32.97
N ALA A 446 2.07 -20.90 32.40
CA ALA A 446 1.40 -19.88 31.60
C ALA A 446 2.12 -19.57 30.28
N ALA A 447 1.41 -19.54 29.17
CA ALA A 447 1.93 -19.09 27.87
C ALA A 447 1.13 -17.88 27.39
N VAL A 448 1.80 -16.78 27.07
CA VAL A 448 1.18 -15.55 26.56
C VAL A 448 1.81 -15.17 25.23
N GLY A 449 1.01 -14.94 24.19
CA GLY A 449 1.50 -14.65 22.84
C GLY A 449 0.70 -13.59 22.11
N GLY A 450 1.33 -12.92 21.16
CA GLY A 450 0.67 -11.99 20.25
C GLY A 450 1.46 -11.85 18.96
N SER A 451 0.79 -11.86 17.82
CA SER A 451 1.41 -11.53 16.53
C SER A 451 0.55 -10.55 15.77
N VAL A 452 1.16 -9.52 15.19
CA VAL A 452 0.46 -8.52 14.37
C VAL A 452 1.25 -8.26 13.11
N SER A 453 0.59 -8.29 11.95
CA SER A 453 1.10 -7.79 10.67
C SER A 453 0.31 -6.55 10.29
N ILE A 454 1.01 -5.46 9.99
CA ILE A 454 0.42 -4.19 9.56
C ILE A 454 1.01 -3.80 8.22
N ASN A 455 0.18 -3.65 7.19
CA ASN A 455 0.61 -3.21 5.87
C ASN A 455 -0.17 -1.93 5.51
N THR A 456 0.56 -0.84 5.26
CA THR A 456 -0.02 0.47 4.93
C THR A 456 0.57 0.95 3.62
N LEU A 457 -0.29 1.19 2.62
CA LEU A 457 0.11 1.72 1.32
C LEU A 457 -0.60 3.05 1.10
N VAL A 458 0.17 4.10 0.85
CA VAL A 458 -0.33 5.42 0.46
C VAL A 458 0.33 5.80 -0.86
N LYS A 459 -0.45 5.88 -1.93
CA LYS A 459 0.10 6.09 -3.27
C LYS A 459 -0.57 7.22 -4.03
N HIS A 460 0.24 7.91 -4.83
CA HIS A 460 -0.20 8.94 -5.75
C HIS A 460 0.45 8.71 -7.12
N THR A 461 -0.36 8.41 -8.13
CA THR A 461 0.11 8.13 -9.49
C THR A 461 -0.56 9.07 -10.50
N TYR A 462 0.25 9.87 -11.19
CA TYR A 462 -0.21 11.00 -12.01
C TYR A 462 0.39 11.00 -13.41
N ALA A 463 -0.46 10.99 -14.45
CA ALA A 463 -0.07 11.24 -15.83
C ALA A 463 -0.78 12.52 -16.33
N ARG A 464 -0.05 13.63 -16.47
CA ARG A 464 -0.65 14.96 -16.57
C ARG A 464 -0.13 15.79 -17.74
N ILE A 465 -1.03 16.58 -18.32
CA ILE A 465 -0.69 17.77 -19.10
C ILE A 465 -1.25 18.97 -18.33
N ALA A 466 -0.39 19.86 -17.86
CA ALA A 466 -0.75 21.04 -17.09
C ALA A 466 -1.36 22.15 -17.97
N ASP A 467 -1.82 23.20 -17.30
CA ASP A 467 -2.56 24.32 -17.89
C ASP A 467 -1.78 25.04 -19.01
N ASP A 468 -2.49 25.61 -19.97
CA ASP A 468 -1.96 26.42 -21.09
C ASP A 468 -0.99 25.68 -22.05
N ALA A 469 -0.72 24.39 -21.86
CA ALA A 469 0.18 23.62 -22.71
C ALA A 469 -0.37 23.45 -24.15
N VAL A 470 0.55 23.39 -25.12
CA VAL A 470 0.25 23.12 -26.54
C VAL A 470 0.88 21.79 -26.94
N VAL A 471 0.06 20.78 -27.18
CA VAL A 471 0.52 19.42 -27.46
C VAL A 471 -0.04 18.96 -28.81
N ASN A 472 0.81 18.55 -29.74
CA ASN A 472 0.40 18.05 -31.05
C ASN A 472 1.09 16.71 -31.34
N ALA A 473 0.32 15.64 -31.56
CA ALA A 473 0.82 14.34 -31.99
C ALA A 473 0.06 13.85 -33.22
N ARG A 474 0.66 13.92 -34.40
CA ARG A 474 -0.04 13.64 -35.68
C ARG A 474 -0.32 12.15 -35.93
N GLY A 475 0.26 11.23 -35.16
CA GLY A 475 0.00 9.80 -35.27
C GLY A 475 0.54 9.16 -36.56
N ASN A 476 1.55 9.76 -37.20
CA ASN A 476 2.18 9.21 -38.42
C ASN A 476 3.28 8.17 -38.13
N GLY A 477 3.58 7.91 -36.86
CA GLY A 477 4.55 6.90 -36.42
C GLY A 477 3.99 5.48 -36.45
N ASP A 478 4.77 4.53 -35.96
CA ASP A 478 4.34 3.15 -35.70
C ASP A 478 3.27 3.12 -34.57
N ASP A 479 2.60 1.99 -34.39
CA ASP A 479 1.68 1.83 -33.25
C ASP A 479 2.46 1.84 -31.93
N MET A 480 1.91 2.48 -30.90
CA MET A 480 2.36 2.36 -29.51
C MET A 480 1.44 1.42 -28.73
N ASP A 481 2.02 0.60 -27.86
CA ASP A 481 1.27 -0.22 -26.91
C ASP A 481 0.87 0.63 -25.71
N VAL A 482 -0.43 0.63 -25.38
CA VAL A 482 -0.98 1.36 -24.25
C VAL A 482 -1.79 0.42 -23.38
N TYR A 483 -1.69 0.59 -22.07
CA TYR A 483 -2.43 -0.22 -21.11
C TYR A 483 -3.93 0.12 -21.17
N THR A 484 -4.78 -0.89 -21.24
CA THR A 484 -6.24 -0.72 -21.39
C THR A 484 -6.98 -0.48 -20.08
N GLY A 485 -6.29 -0.64 -18.94
CA GLY A 485 -6.91 -0.67 -17.61
C GLY A 485 -7.54 -2.03 -17.25
N GLU A 486 -7.48 -3.04 -18.12
CA GLU A 486 -7.98 -4.39 -17.82
C GLU A 486 -6.83 -5.34 -17.44
N ILE A 487 -7.10 -6.24 -16.51
CA ILE A 487 -6.20 -7.33 -16.12
C ILE A 487 -6.85 -8.67 -16.47
N ASP A 488 -6.07 -9.64 -16.94
CA ASP A 488 -6.54 -11.01 -17.20
C ASP A 488 -7.14 -11.61 -15.93
N GLY A 489 -8.32 -12.24 -16.09
CA GLY A 489 -9.15 -12.70 -14.99
C GLY A 489 -8.39 -13.58 -14.01
N ASN A 490 -8.44 -13.19 -12.73
CA ASN A 490 -7.81 -13.92 -11.62
C ASN A 490 -8.49 -15.29 -11.45
N SER A 491 -7.70 -16.28 -11.05
CA SER A 491 -8.20 -17.62 -10.73
C SER A 491 -8.97 -17.60 -9.41
N ASP A 492 -10.24 -18.02 -9.45
CA ASP A 492 -11.09 -18.19 -8.27
C ASP A 492 -10.43 -19.12 -7.24
N ILE A 493 -10.38 -18.69 -5.98
CA ILE A 493 -10.05 -19.57 -4.85
C ILE A 493 -11.33 -20.32 -4.48
N ALA A 494 -11.61 -21.44 -5.13
CA ALA A 494 -12.67 -22.34 -4.70
C ALA A 494 -12.22 -23.15 -3.46
N PHE A 495 -12.80 -22.90 -2.28
CA PHE A 495 -12.51 -23.69 -1.08
C PHE A 495 -13.72 -24.49 -0.56
N VAL A 496 -13.73 -25.80 -0.84
CA VAL A 496 -14.74 -26.80 -0.42
C VAL A 496 -14.49 -27.25 1.04
N GLY A 497 -15.49 -27.20 1.94
CA GLY A 497 -15.44 -27.37 3.42
C GLY A 497 -14.68 -28.56 4.07
N GLY A 498 -14.29 -28.41 5.36
CA GLY A 498 -13.71 -29.44 6.25
C GLY A 498 -12.55 -28.98 7.18
N ALA A 499 -12.81 -28.47 8.39
CA ALA A 499 -11.88 -27.58 9.15
C ALA A 499 -10.55 -28.16 9.69
N VAL A 500 -10.36 -29.49 9.83
CA VAL A 500 -9.13 -30.05 10.46
C VAL A 500 -8.14 -30.64 9.44
N ASP A 501 -8.63 -31.28 8.37
CA ASP A 501 -7.78 -31.73 7.26
C ASP A 501 -7.27 -30.55 6.41
N LYS A 502 -7.94 -29.41 6.51
CA LYS A 502 -7.60 -28.14 5.86
C LYS A 502 -6.49 -27.36 6.54
N TRP A 503 -6.23 -27.54 7.82
CA TRP A 503 -5.14 -26.80 8.49
C TRP A 503 -3.77 -27.35 8.06
N ASN A 504 -3.65 -28.68 7.98
CA ASN A 504 -2.46 -29.34 7.44
C ASN A 504 -2.28 -29.09 5.93
N GLN A 505 -3.37 -29.03 5.16
CA GLN A 505 -3.32 -28.65 3.75
C GLN A 505 -3.08 -27.14 3.56
N MET A 506 -3.54 -26.26 4.46
CA MET A 506 -3.27 -24.81 4.42
C MET A 506 -1.77 -24.54 4.64
N VAL A 507 -1.14 -25.17 5.63
CA VAL A 507 0.30 -25.00 5.88
C VAL A 507 1.16 -25.54 4.72
N ASP A 508 0.84 -26.73 4.17
CA ASP A 508 1.53 -27.26 2.98
C ASP A 508 1.22 -26.47 1.70
N SER A 509 0.02 -25.89 1.59
CA SER A 509 -0.38 -25.02 0.47
C SER A 509 0.23 -23.64 0.56
N VAL A 510 0.51 -23.08 1.74
CA VAL A 510 1.22 -21.79 1.89
C VAL A 510 2.67 -21.91 1.39
N THR A 511 3.30 -23.08 1.54
CA THR A 511 4.60 -23.37 0.93
C THR A 511 4.56 -23.74 -0.56
N SER A 512 3.39 -24.19 -1.08
CA SER A 512 3.22 -24.60 -2.48
C SER A 512 2.54 -23.53 -3.38
N TYR A 513 1.83 -22.57 -2.79
CA TYR A 513 1.11 -21.47 -3.46
C TYR A 513 2.05 -20.35 -3.92
N ASN A 514 3.23 -20.23 -3.31
CA ASN A 514 4.30 -19.32 -3.74
C ASN A 514 4.79 -19.60 -5.19
N GLN A 515 4.34 -20.70 -5.83
CA GLN A 515 4.69 -21.07 -7.21
C GLN A 515 3.58 -20.86 -8.26
N THR A 516 2.33 -20.55 -7.87
CA THR A 516 1.19 -20.39 -8.81
C THR A 516 0.58 -18.99 -8.80
N ARG A 517 0.99 -18.12 -7.87
CA ARG A 517 0.65 -16.70 -7.93
C ARG A 517 1.58 -16.05 -8.96
N THR A 518 1.10 -15.89 -10.19
CA THR A 518 1.51 -14.73 -10.96
C THR A 518 1.08 -13.53 -10.13
N PRO A 519 2.02 -12.70 -9.65
CA PRO A 519 1.65 -11.40 -9.09
C PRO A 519 0.76 -10.68 -10.12
N VAL A 520 0.01 -9.67 -9.69
CA VAL A 520 -0.52 -8.69 -10.66
C VAL A 520 0.66 -7.84 -11.15
N THR A 521 1.63 -8.48 -11.79
CA THR A 521 2.73 -7.91 -12.55
C THR A 521 2.40 -8.04 -14.03
N GLU A 522 3.11 -7.29 -14.87
CA GLU A 522 2.91 -7.08 -16.32
C GLU A 522 2.18 -8.19 -17.11
N ASP A 523 2.46 -9.48 -16.84
CA ASP A 523 1.86 -10.65 -17.48
C ASP A 523 0.31 -10.70 -17.48
N GLY A 524 -0.36 -10.01 -16.56
CA GLY A 524 -1.83 -9.91 -16.53
C GLY A 524 -2.40 -8.66 -17.19
N LYS A 525 -1.59 -7.62 -17.47
CA LYS A 525 -2.10 -6.32 -17.94
C LYS A 525 -2.38 -6.37 -19.44
N LYS A 526 -3.63 -6.13 -19.85
CA LYS A 526 -3.99 -6.10 -21.28
C LYS A 526 -3.59 -4.78 -21.92
N THR A 527 -2.84 -4.85 -23.00
CA THR A 527 -2.47 -3.68 -23.82
C THR A 527 -3.23 -3.65 -25.15
N ARG A 528 -3.37 -2.46 -25.72
CA ARG A 528 -3.86 -2.26 -27.09
C ARG A 528 -2.89 -1.40 -27.88
N LYS A 529 -2.91 -1.55 -29.19
CA LYS A 529 -2.17 -0.71 -30.11
C LYS A 529 -2.95 0.56 -30.44
N MET A 530 -2.29 1.71 -30.43
CA MET A 530 -2.86 2.98 -30.87
C MET A 530 -1.82 3.93 -31.46
N LYS A 531 -2.28 5.02 -32.09
CA LYS A 531 -1.44 6.15 -32.55
C LYS A 531 -2.01 7.46 -32.02
N GLY A 532 -1.19 8.48 -31.86
CA GLY A 532 -1.62 9.80 -31.35
C GLY A 532 -1.13 10.06 -29.91
N VAL A 533 -2.03 10.48 -29.02
CA VAL A 533 -1.69 10.87 -27.63
C VAL A 533 -2.26 9.87 -26.63
N SER A 534 -1.43 9.35 -25.75
CA SER A 534 -1.84 8.52 -24.61
C SER A 534 -1.36 9.13 -23.30
N LEU A 535 -2.29 9.31 -22.36
CA LEU A 535 -2.04 9.61 -20.95
C LEU A 535 -2.54 8.42 -20.15
N THR A 536 -1.66 7.76 -19.42
CA THR A 536 -2.03 6.56 -18.68
C THR A 536 -1.40 6.58 -17.30
N ALA A 537 -2.21 6.48 -16.26
CA ALA A 537 -1.78 6.32 -14.89
C ALA A 537 -2.30 4.97 -14.37
N SER A 538 -1.41 4.15 -13.81
CA SER A 538 -1.75 2.82 -13.30
C SER A 538 -1.17 2.59 -11.91
N SER A 539 -2.00 2.15 -10.97
CA SER A 539 -1.55 1.70 -9.65
C SER A 539 -1.98 0.25 -9.42
N THR A 540 -1.09 -0.57 -8.88
CA THR A 540 -1.39 -1.96 -8.50
C THR A 540 -0.86 -2.25 -7.11
N GLU A 541 -1.72 -2.81 -6.26
CA GLU A 541 -1.36 -3.21 -4.90
C GLU A 541 -1.75 -4.66 -4.65
N ASP A 542 -0.79 -5.46 -4.21
CA ASP A 542 -1.04 -6.86 -3.89
C ASP A 542 -0.44 -7.21 -2.53
N ILE A 543 -1.31 -7.45 -1.56
CA ILE A 543 -0.93 -7.73 -0.18
C ILE A 543 -1.28 -9.17 0.17
N PHE A 544 -0.28 -9.92 0.61
CA PHE A 544 -0.44 -11.22 1.24
C PHE A 544 0.06 -11.15 2.68
N SER A 545 -0.87 -11.21 3.64
CA SER A 545 -0.55 -11.13 5.07
C SER A 545 -0.94 -12.42 5.77
N VAL A 546 0.03 -13.04 6.46
CA VAL A 546 -0.16 -14.25 7.26
C VAL A 546 0.22 -13.98 8.70
N THR A 547 -0.70 -14.23 9.61
CA THR A 547 -0.48 -14.07 11.05
C THR A 547 -0.84 -15.36 11.79
N THR A 548 0.02 -15.76 12.73
CA THR A 548 -0.20 -16.96 13.54
C THR A 548 0.14 -16.74 15.01
N GLY A 549 -0.69 -17.29 15.90
CA GLY A 549 -0.45 -17.28 17.34
C GLY A 549 -0.63 -18.66 17.94
N VAL A 550 0.40 -19.21 18.58
CA VAL A 550 0.34 -20.51 19.26
C VAL A 550 0.75 -20.35 20.72
N GLY A 551 -0.15 -20.71 21.64
CA GLY A 551 0.09 -20.73 23.07
C GLY A 551 -0.24 -22.09 23.67
N GLY A 552 0.69 -22.70 24.40
CA GLY A 552 0.53 -24.00 25.06
C GLY A 552 0.94 -23.96 26.53
N ALA A 553 0.08 -24.33 27.48
CA ALA A 553 0.46 -24.41 28.88
C ALA A 553 -0.32 -25.41 29.76
N ILE A 554 0.07 -25.62 31.02
CA ILE A 554 -0.78 -26.40 31.96
C ILE A 554 -1.90 -25.53 32.54
N VAL A 555 -1.60 -24.34 33.05
CA VAL A 555 -2.61 -23.50 33.70
C VAL A 555 -3.30 -22.59 32.71
N ALA A 556 -2.59 -21.69 32.03
CA ALA A 556 -3.22 -20.70 31.16
C ALA A 556 -2.46 -20.50 29.85
N ALA A 557 -3.14 -20.53 28.71
CA ALA A 557 -2.60 -20.14 27.42
C ALA A 557 -3.43 -18.98 26.88
N VAL A 558 -2.81 -17.84 26.59
CA VAL A 558 -3.43 -16.66 26.00
C VAL A 558 -2.66 -16.30 24.74
N THR A 559 -3.29 -16.30 23.57
CA THR A 559 -2.59 -15.86 22.35
C THR A 559 -3.51 -15.10 21.38
N GLY A 560 -2.93 -14.12 20.68
CA GLY A 560 -3.63 -13.30 19.69
C GLY A 560 -2.89 -13.23 18.37
N SER A 561 -3.63 -12.96 17.30
CA SER A 561 -3.11 -12.80 15.94
C SER A 561 -3.92 -11.75 15.20
N GLY A 562 -3.27 -10.84 14.48
CA GLY A 562 -3.93 -9.72 13.80
C GLY A 562 -3.29 -9.32 12.48
N ALA A 563 -4.04 -9.38 11.37
CA ALA A 563 -3.63 -8.85 10.08
C ALA A 563 -4.37 -7.54 9.78
N ILE A 564 -3.65 -6.43 9.60
CA ILE A 564 -4.21 -5.11 9.37
C ILE A 564 -3.64 -4.58 8.05
N ASN A 565 -4.50 -4.35 7.06
CA ASN A 565 -4.10 -3.83 5.76
C ASN A 565 -4.88 -2.56 5.44
N THR A 566 -4.17 -1.50 5.07
CA THR A 566 -4.77 -0.21 4.66
C THR A 566 -4.16 0.20 3.34
N ILE A 567 -5.01 0.43 2.34
CA ILE A 567 -4.62 0.90 1.01
C ILE A 567 -5.36 2.22 0.77
N THR A 568 -4.60 3.27 0.49
CA THR A 568 -5.13 4.58 0.09
C THR A 568 -4.41 5.03 -1.17
N THR A 569 -5.13 5.15 -2.28
CA THR A 569 -4.54 5.48 -3.57
C THR A 569 -5.25 6.65 -4.25
N THR A 570 -4.48 7.43 -4.99
CA THR A 570 -5.00 8.40 -5.96
C THR A 570 -4.33 8.15 -7.30
N THR A 571 -5.11 7.80 -8.31
CA THR A 571 -4.62 7.50 -9.65
C THR A 571 -5.31 8.43 -10.64
N GLU A 572 -4.56 9.26 -11.36
CA GLU A 572 -5.15 10.27 -12.22
C GLU A 572 -4.41 10.47 -13.55
N ALA A 573 -5.18 10.47 -14.63
CA ALA A 573 -4.77 10.86 -15.97
C ALA A 573 -5.53 12.13 -16.35
N SER A 574 -4.84 13.25 -16.52
CA SER A 574 -5.52 14.54 -16.69
C SER A 574 -4.92 15.45 -17.73
N ILE A 575 -5.81 16.17 -18.41
CA ILE A 575 -5.50 17.34 -19.20
C ILE A 575 -6.04 18.55 -18.43
N GLY A 576 -5.17 19.52 -18.13
CA GLY A 576 -5.46 20.72 -17.37
C GLY A 576 -6.36 21.71 -18.10
N ASN A 577 -6.31 22.98 -17.71
CA ASN A 577 -7.11 24.07 -18.27
C ASN A 577 -6.43 24.71 -19.49
N ASP A 578 -7.25 25.19 -20.44
CA ASP A 578 -6.79 25.93 -21.63
C ASP A 578 -5.70 25.21 -22.46
N VAL A 579 -5.60 23.88 -22.33
CA VAL A 579 -4.72 23.03 -23.11
C VAL A 579 -5.21 22.97 -24.55
N LYS A 580 -4.27 23.10 -25.49
CA LYS A 580 -4.50 22.98 -26.93
C LYS A 580 -3.91 21.66 -27.41
N LEU A 581 -4.72 20.62 -27.37
CA LEU A 581 -4.34 19.27 -27.80
C LEU A 581 -4.78 19.03 -29.24
N ASN A 582 -3.79 18.84 -30.12
CA ASN A 582 -3.95 18.66 -31.56
C ASN A 582 -4.76 19.79 -32.21
N GLU A 583 -4.70 21.01 -31.68
CA GLU A 583 -5.37 22.16 -32.30
C GLU A 583 -4.89 22.33 -33.75
N ASN A 584 -3.58 22.18 -33.97
CA ASN A 584 -2.95 22.09 -35.28
C ASN A 584 -2.87 20.62 -35.74
N ASN A 585 -3.97 20.13 -36.31
CA ASN A 585 -4.08 18.75 -36.75
C ASN A 585 -3.77 18.51 -38.24
N ASN A 586 -2.96 19.39 -38.86
CA ASN A 586 -2.67 19.29 -40.27
C ASN A 586 -1.70 18.15 -40.57
N GLY A 587 -2.03 17.30 -41.55
CA GLY A 587 -1.21 16.13 -41.91
C GLY A 587 -1.26 14.99 -40.88
N ALA A 588 -2.24 14.99 -39.97
CA ALA A 588 -2.45 13.89 -39.04
C ALA A 588 -3.02 12.63 -39.72
N SER A 589 -2.62 11.48 -39.21
CA SER A 589 -3.11 10.16 -39.58
C SER A 589 -4.61 10.01 -39.30
N SER A 590 -5.33 9.28 -40.14
CA SER A 590 -6.72 8.90 -39.87
C SER A 590 -6.89 7.99 -38.64
N SER A 591 -5.79 7.40 -38.16
CA SER A 591 -5.77 6.53 -36.98
C SER A 591 -5.26 7.25 -35.71
N GLN A 592 -5.10 8.57 -35.74
CA GLN A 592 -4.73 9.36 -34.57
C GLN A 592 -5.86 9.31 -33.53
N GLU A 593 -5.53 8.96 -32.29
CA GLU A 593 -6.45 8.94 -31.16
C GLU A 593 -5.93 9.82 -30.01
N VAL A 594 -6.83 10.18 -29.11
CA VAL A 594 -6.51 10.71 -27.79
C VAL A 594 -7.06 9.74 -26.75
N TYR A 595 -6.20 9.22 -25.88
CA TYR A 595 -6.55 8.22 -24.89
C TYR A 595 -6.08 8.65 -23.51
N LEU A 596 -7.01 8.81 -22.58
CA LEU A 596 -6.75 9.05 -21.17
C LEU A 596 -7.26 7.83 -20.39
N ASN A 597 -6.39 7.20 -19.62
CA ASN A 597 -6.75 6.04 -18.82
C ASN A 597 -6.15 6.10 -17.42
N SER A 598 -7.00 5.99 -16.42
CA SER A 598 -6.60 5.81 -15.02
C SER A 598 -7.10 4.46 -14.56
N SER A 599 -6.22 3.65 -14.00
CA SER A 599 -6.54 2.29 -13.58
C SER A 599 -5.90 1.95 -12.26
N ASP A 600 -6.68 1.39 -11.33
CA ASP A 600 -6.22 1.09 -9.99
C ASP A 600 -6.73 -0.28 -9.53
N HIS A 601 -5.82 -1.20 -9.23
CA HIS A 601 -6.15 -2.59 -8.90
C HIS A 601 -5.56 -2.98 -7.56
N SER A 602 -6.40 -3.36 -6.59
CA SER A 602 -5.90 -3.83 -5.29
C SER A 602 -6.41 -5.23 -4.97
N ARG A 603 -5.50 -6.07 -4.49
CA ARG A 603 -5.80 -7.40 -3.98
C ARG A 603 -5.22 -7.57 -2.59
N VAL A 604 -6.05 -8.04 -1.66
CA VAL A 604 -5.63 -8.34 -0.30
C VAL A 604 -6.04 -9.76 0.07
N LEU A 605 -5.08 -10.56 0.51
CA LEU A 605 -5.31 -11.87 1.10
C LEU A 605 -4.76 -11.88 2.53
N SER A 606 -5.67 -11.99 3.50
CA SER A 606 -5.32 -12.04 4.93
C SER A 606 -5.64 -13.41 5.51
N LEU A 607 -4.63 -14.06 6.07
CA LEU A 607 -4.74 -15.36 6.75
C LEU A 607 -4.36 -15.20 8.23
N THR A 608 -5.29 -15.49 9.13
CA THR A 608 -5.09 -15.38 10.58
C THR A 608 -5.39 -16.72 11.25
N GLY A 609 -4.42 -17.28 11.98
CA GLY A 609 -4.56 -18.57 12.64
C GLY A 609 -4.15 -18.55 14.10
N VAL A 610 -5.04 -18.96 15.02
CA VAL A 610 -4.74 -18.98 16.46
C VAL A 610 -5.01 -20.34 17.09
N VAL A 611 -4.07 -20.84 17.89
CA VAL A 611 -4.23 -22.03 18.73
C VAL A 611 -3.79 -21.73 20.16
N ALA A 612 -4.74 -21.72 21.10
CA ALA A 612 -4.49 -21.51 22.54
C ALA A 612 -4.91 -22.75 23.35
N GLY A 613 -3.95 -23.57 23.78
CA GLY A 613 -4.20 -24.83 24.50
C GLY A 613 -3.68 -24.85 25.93
N ALA A 614 -4.54 -25.10 26.92
CA ALA A 614 -4.11 -25.39 28.28
C ALA A 614 -4.96 -26.41 29.06
N VAL A 615 -4.41 -26.97 30.16
CA VAL A 615 -5.17 -27.88 31.04
C VAL A 615 -6.23 -27.15 31.87
N LYS A 616 -6.09 -25.84 32.16
CA LYS A 616 -7.16 -25.06 32.79
C LYS A 616 -7.81 -24.04 31.86
N VAL A 617 -7.09 -23.02 31.39
CA VAL A 617 -7.68 -21.89 30.66
C VAL A 617 -6.98 -21.66 29.32
N GLY A 618 -7.71 -21.72 28.21
CA GLY A 618 -7.20 -21.37 26.88
C GLY A 618 -7.97 -20.17 26.33
N VAL A 619 -7.28 -19.09 25.98
CA VAL A 619 -7.85 -17.87 25.40
C VAL A 619 -7.15 -17.54 24.07
N GLY A 620 -7.92 -17.46 22.98
CA GLY A 620 -7.41 -17.20 21.64
C GLY A 620 -8.21 -16.11 20.91
N GLY A 621 -7.53 -15.21 20.20
CA GLY A 621 -8.18 -14.13 19.45
C GLY A 621 -7.54 -13.86 18.10
N GLY A 622 -8.30 -13.94 17.01
CA GLY A 622 -7.84 -13.64 15.66
C GLY A 622 -8.59 -12.46 15.05
N ILE A 623 -7.88 -11.53 14.41
CA ILE A 623 -8.47 -10.36 13.75
C ILE A 623 -7.90 -10.22 12.34
N ALA A 624 -8.73 -9.92 11.36
CA ALA A 624 -8.27 -9.37 10.08
C ALA A 624 -9.06 -8.10 9.73
N THR A 625 -8.36 -7.02 9.41
CA THR A 625 -8.98 -5.76 8.97
C THR A 625 -8.39 -5.30 7.65
N ASN A 626 -9.23 -5.00 6.66
CA ASN A 626 -8.78 -4.46 5.39
C ASN A 626 -9.58 -3.20 5.05
N ILE A 627 -8.87 -2.12 4.78
CA ILE A 627 -9.47 -0.84 4.37
C ILE A 627 -8.86 -0.47 3.03
N ILE A 628 -9.69 -0.31 2.01
CA ILE A 628 -9.32 0.15 0.69
C ILE A 628 -10.07 1.44 0.42
N THR A 629 -9.35 2.50 0.08
CA THR A 629 -9.92 3.79 -0.30
C THR A 629 -9.21 4.32 -1.53
N LYS A 630 -9.95 4.47 -2.62
CA LYS A 630 -9.39 4.86 -3.91
C LYS A 630 -10.02 6.12 -4.46
N ASN A 631 -9.20 6.92 -5.13
CA ASN A 631 -9.64 8.05 -5.94
C ASN A 631 -9.06 7.91 -7.35
N VAL A 632 -9.86 7.42 -8.29
CA VAL A 632 -9.45 7.14 -9.67
C VAL A 632 -10.11 8.14 -10.60
N ARG A 633 -9.32 9.00 -11.26
CA ARG A 633 -9.87 10.12 -12.06
C ARG A 633 -9.23 10.23 -13.42
N SER A 634 -10.04 10.28 -14.47
CA SER A 634 -9.56 10.52 -15.83
C SER A 634 -10.33 11.70 -16.44
N PHE A 635 -9.65 12.79 -16.82
CA PHE A 635 -10.40 13.98 -17.20
C PHE A 635 -9.73 14.95 -18.16
N ILE A 636 -10.59 15.75 -18.82
CA ILE A 636 -10.20 16.88 -19.66
C ILE A 636 -10.77 18.17 -19.07
N GLY A 637 -9.90 19.04 -18.58
CA GLY A 637 -10.19 20.33 -17.94
C GLY A 637 -10.17 20.33 -16.42
N GLY A 638 -10.07 21.51 -15.82
CA GLY A 638 -9.96 21.67 -14.37
C GLY A 638 -11.16 21.10 -13.61
N SER A 639 -10.89 20.64 -12.39
CA SER A 639 -11.90 20.10 -11.47
C SER A 639 -12.97 21.14 -11.08
N ASP A 640 -14.13 20.62 -10.67
CA ASP A 640 -15.42 21.24 -10.30
C ASP A 640 -15.45 22.52 -9.41
N GLU A 641 -14.34 23.19 -9.12
CA GLU A 641 -14.31 24.44 -8.33
C GLU A 641 -13.73 25.64 -9.09
N VAL A 642 -14.67 26.47 -9.58
CA VAL A 642 -14.60 27.94 -9.66
C VAL A 642 -13.28 28.53 -10.20
N ARG A 643 -13.11 28.51 -11.53
CA ARG A 643 -12.35 29.56 -12.25
C ARG A 643 -13.00 29.92 -13.59
N GLY A 644 -13.38 31.19 -13.73
CA GLY A 644 -13.47 31.92 -15.01
C GLY A 644 -14.61 31.60 -15.98
N ALA A 645 -15.14 32.64 -16.64
CA ALA A 645 -16.17 32.48 -17.67
C ALA A 645 -15.63 31.94 -19.02
N ASP A 646 -14.30 32.03 -19.26
CA ASP A 646 -13.70 32.00 -20.61
C ASP A 646 -12.75 30.82 -20.91
N GLN A 647 -12.52 29.89 -19.96
CA GLN A 647 -11.56 28.80 -20.16
C GLN A 647 -12.13 27.71 -21.08
N LYS A 648 -11.36 27.28 -22.09
CA LYS A 648 -11.75 26.26 -23.08
C LYS A 648 -10.56 25.39 -23.47
N ASN A 649 -10.53 24.17 -22.95
CA ASN A 649 -9.68 23.13 -23.52
C ASN A 649 -10.13 22.82 -24.94
N ILE A 650 -9.17 22.78 -25.87
CA ILE A 650 -9.42 22.42 -27.27
C ILE A 650 -8.72 21.09 -27.51
N VAL A 651 -9.50 20.02 -27.55
CA VAL A 651 -9.02 18.67 -27.86
C VAL A 651 -9.56 18.25 -29.22
N LYS A 652 -8.66 17.85 -30.13
CA LYS A 652 -9.04 17.35 -31.46
C LYS A 652 -8.45 15.97 -31.76
N SER A 653 -9.17 15.15 -32.51
CA SER A 653 -8.71 13.82 -32.96
C SER A 653 -9.27 13.44 -34.34
N LYS A 654 -8.47 12.76 -35.17
CA LYS A 654 -8.92 12.17 -36.45
C LYS A 654 -9.56 10.79 -36.33
N GLY A 655 -9.23 10.08 -35.26
CA GLY A 655 -9.89 8.87 -34.78
C GLY A 655 -10.58 9.19 -33.47
N ASN A 656 -10.50 8.29 -32.50
CA ASN A 656 -11.28 8.34 -31.27
C ASN A 656 -10.71 9.31 -30.22
N VAL A 657 -11.57 9.74 -29.29
CA VAL A 657 -11.20 10.31 -27.99
C VAL A 657 -11.81 9.41 -26.92
N SER A 658 -11.00 8.87 -26.01
CA SER A 658 -11.45 7.99 -24.95
C SER A 658 -10.88 8.42 -23.61
N ILE A 659 -11.75 8.56 -22.63
CA ILE A 659 -11.45 8.98 -21.25
C ILE A 659 -12.01 7.87 -20.36
N SER A 660 -11.13 7.14 -19.69
CA SER A 660 -11.48 5.94 -18.93
C SER A 660 -10.90 5.98 -17.52
N ALA A 661 -11.72 5.67 -16.52
CA ALA A 661 -11.31 5.44 -15.14
C ALA A 661 -11.79 4.04 -14.71
N VAL A 662 -10.89 3.20 -14.22
CA VAL A 662 -11.17 1.80 -13.86
C VAL A 662 -10.62 1.49 -12.47
N SER A 663 -11.45 0.93 -11.60
CA SER A 663 -11.06 0.43 -10.29
C SER A 663 -11.46 -1.04 -10.14
N SER A 664 -10.58 -1.85 -9.57
CA SER A 664 -10.89 -3.24 -9.22
C SER A 664 -10.30 -3.60 -7.86
N ASP A 665 -11.13 -4.21 -7.01
CA ASP A 665 -10.77 -4.59 -5.66
C ASP A 665 -11.18 -6.00 -5.31
N GLN A 666 -10.26 -6.72 -4.67
CA GLN A 666 -10.51 -8.04 -4.13
C GLN A 666 -9.96 -8.17 -2.72
N VAL A 667 -10.83 -8.44 -1.76
CA VAL A 667 -10.46 -8.73 -0.36
C VAL A 667 -10.86 -10.15 -0.02
N ASN A 668 -9.87 -10.98 0.32
CA ASN A 668 -10.05 -12.36 0.74
C ASN A 668 -9.52 -12.55 2.16
N ASN A 669 -10.40 -12.90 3.10
CA ASN A 669 -10.02 -13.12 4.50
C ASN A 669 -10.29 -14.55 4.95
N ILE A 670 -9.33 -15.15 5.66
CA ILE A 670 -9.54 -16.40 6.37
C ILE A 670 -9.02 -16.25 7.80
N ILE A 671 -9.92 -16.32 8.78
CA ILE A 671 -9.59 -16.29 10.20
C ILE A 671 -10.04 -17.61 10.82
N MET A 672 -9.12 -18.35 11.44
CA MET A 672 -9.38 -19.65 12.06
C MET A 672 -8.78 -19.73 13.46
N ASN A 673 -9.64 -19.81 14.48
CA ASN A 673 -9.21 -19.80 15.87
C ASN A 673 -9.66 -21.07 16.61
N LEU A 674 -8.76 -21.62 17.41
CA LEU A 674 -9.01 -22.78 18.27
C LEU A 674 -8.48 -22.51 19.68
N SER A 675 -9.39 -22.50 20.66
CA SER A 675 -9.06 -22.30 22.08
C SER A 675 -9.50 -23.50 22.89
N VAL A 676 -8.58 -24.19 23.57
CA VAL A 676 -8.82 -25.40 24.35
C VAL A 676 -8.36 -25.19 25.79
N GLY A 677 -9.26 -25.27 26.77
CA GLY A 677 -8.94 -25.15 28.19
C GLY A 677 -9.66 -26.21 29.00
N GLY A 678 -8.95 -27.06 29.76
CA GLY A 678 -9.60 -28.13 30.52
C GLY A 678 -10.56 -27.65 31.63
N ILE A 679 -10.61 -26.37 31.97
CA ILE A 679 -11.72 -25.72 32.70
C ILE A 679 -12.46 -24.78 31.75
N ALA A 680 -11.79 -23.81 31.13
CA ALA A 680 -12.43 -22.79 30.29
C ALA A 680 -11.69 -22.57 28.97
N GLY A 681 -12.39 -22.68 27.84
CA GLY A 681 -11.92 -22.21 26.53
C GLY A 681 -12.66 -20.94 26.12
N VAL A 682 -11.94 -19.87 25.76
CA VAL A 682 -12.52 -18.62 25.26
C VAL A 682 -11.87 -18.25 23.95
N GLY A 683 -12.65 -18.17 22.87
CA GLY A 683 -12.15 -17.85 21.53
C GLY A 683 -12.93 -16.70 20.91
N GLY A 684 -12.24 -15.79 20.22
CA GLY A 684 -12.86 -14.71 19.44
C GLY A 684 -12.25 -14.59 18.05
N ALA A 685 -13.07 -14.32 17.04
CA ALA A 685 -12.62 -14.07 15.68
C ALA A 685 -13.33 -12.84 15.10
N ILE A 686 -12.61 -11.91 14.48
CA ILE A 686 -13.18 -10.68 13.91
C ILE A 686 -12.63 -10.45 12.49
N ALA A 687 -13.53 -10.22 11.54
CA ALA A 687 -13.21 -9.63 10.23
C ALA A 687 -13.86 -8.25 10.10
N ALA A 688 -13.11 -7.27 9.61
CA ALA A 688 -13.66 -5.95 9.26
C ALA A 688 -13.10 -5.49 7.92
N ASN A 689 -13.95 -5.35 6.91
CA ASN A 689 -13.56 -4.96 5.56
C ASN A 689 -14.32 -3.73 5.11
N VAL A 690 -13.60 -2.77 4.54
CA VAL A 690 -14.17 -1.55 3.96
C VAL A 690 -13.53 -1.31 2.60
N ILE A 691 -14.35 -1.18 1.57
CA ILE A 691 -13.96 -0.68 0.24
C ILE A 691 -14.75 0.61 0.01
N ALA A 692 -14.05 1.71 -0.28
CA ALA A 692 -14.65 3.01 -0.52
C ALA A 692 -13.96 3.71 -1.69
N ASN A 693 -14.51 3.52 -2.89
CA ASN A 693 -13.91 4.01 -4.13
C ASN A 693 -14.68 5.21 -4.70
N GLN A 694 -13.91 6.17 -5.22
CA GLN A 694 -14.41 7.25 -6.06
C GLN A 694 -13.79 7.09 -7.45
N VAL A 695 -14.61 6.67 -8.42
CA VAL A 695 -14.17 6.49 -9.81
C VAL A 695 -14.88 7.51 -10.68
N HIS A 696 -14.14 8.45 -11.27
CA HIS A 696 -14.74 9.57 -11.99
C HIS A 696 -13.99 9.87 -13.30
N SER A 697 -14.68 9.66 -14.42
CA SER A 697 -14.22 10.11 -15.74
C SER A 697 -15.04 11.30 -16.19
N TYR A 698 -14.41 12.36 -16.70
CA TYR A 698 -15.18 13.52 -17.16
C TYR A 698 -14.51 14.42 -18.18
N ILE A 699 -15.35 15.11 -18.94
CA ILE A 699 -15.00 16.37 -19.61
C ILE A 699 -15.55 17.48 -18.73
N ALA A 700 -14.69 18.39 -18.29
CA ALA A 700 -15.07 19.51 -17.44
C ALA A 700 -16.02 20.48 -18.15
N ASP A 701 -16.62 21.37 -17.37
CA ASP A 701 -17.48 22.44 -17.86
C ASP A 701 -16.77 23.26 -18.95
N LYS A 702 -17.51 23.64 -20.00
CA LYS A 702 -17.01 24.40 -21.17
C LYS A 702 -15.88 23.74 -21.95
N GLY A 703 -15.54 22.48 -21.65
CA GLY A 703 -14.58 21.71 -22.42
C GLY A 703 -15.00 21.59 -23.89
N LYS A 704 -14.05 21.71 -24.81
CA LYS A 704 -14.29 21.52 -26.24
C LYS A 704 -13.55 20.29 -26.78
N VAL A 705 -14.31 19.32 -27.27
CA VAL A 705 -13.78 18.07 -27.85
C VAL A 705 -14.36 17.82 -29.23
N ASP A 706 -13.51 17.77 -30.26
CA ASP A 706 -13.91 17.45 -31.63
C ASP A 706 -13.20 16.17 -32.12
N THR A 707 -13.95 15.16 -32.54
CA THR A 707 -13.42 13.88 -33.03
C THR A 707 -14.09 13.41 -34.32
N ASP A 708 -13.29 12.99 -35.31
CA ASP A 708 -13.76 12.35 -36.53
C ASP A 708 -14.15 10.85 -36.31
N GLY A 709 -13.98 10.33 -35.08
CA GLY A 709 -14.35 8.99 -34.62
C GLY A 709 -15.34 9.02 -33.45
N ASP A 710 -15.16 8.10 -32.50
CA ASP A 710 -15.98 7.96 -31.28
C ASP A 710 -15.45 8.85 -30.14
N LEU A 711 -16.37 9.31 -29.29
CA LEU A 711 -16.09 9.94 -28.00
C LEU A 711 -16.59 9.04 -26.87
N LEU A 712 -15.68 8.47 -26.08
CA LEU A 712 -16.00 7.63 -24.93
C LEU A 712 -15.61 8.33 -23.61
N VAL A 713 -16.53 8.40 -22.67
CA VAL A 713 -16.29 8.81 -21.27
C VAL A 713 -16.79 7.67 -20.38
N LYS A 714 -15.87 6.88 -19.82
CA LYS A 714 -16.16 5.61 -19.14
C LYS A 714 -15.60 5.57 -17.73
N SER A 715 -16.43 5.14 -16.78
CA SER A 715 -16.01 4.80 -15.42
C SER A 715 -16.46 3.38 -15.09
N LYS A 716 -15.57 2.57 -14.52
CA LYS A 716 -15.86 1.19 -14.12
C LYS A 716 -15.32 0.92 -12.72
N ASP A 717 -16.12 0.31 -11.87
CA ASP A 717 -15.71 -0.15 -10.53
C ASP A 717 -16.19 -1.59 -10.28
N ASP A 718 -15.27 -2.48 -9.96
CA ASP A 718 -15.57 -3.88 -9.61
C ASP A 718 -15.01 -4.18 -8.22
N SER A 719 -15.86 -4.43 -7.23
CA SER A 719 -15.46 -4.61 -5.82
C SER A 719 -15.97 -5.92 -5.23
N TYR A 720 -15.06 -6.76 -4.74
CA TYR A 720 -15.36 -8.09 -4.20
C TYR A 720 -14.80 -8.28 -2.78
N ILE A 721 -15.63 -8.77 -1.87
CA ILE A 721 -15.23 -9.15 -0.50
C ILE A 721 -15.65 -10.60 -0.23
N ASP A 722 -14.68 -11.50 -0.08
CA ASP A 722 -14.86 -12.88 0.42
C ASP A 722 -14.26 -13.02 1.82
N VAL A 723 -15.06 -13.50 2.77
CA VAL A 723 -14.62 -13.65 4.16
C VAL A 723 -15.01 -15.00 4.70
N THR A 724 -14.05 -15.70 5.30
CA THR A 724 -14.32 -16.85 6.16
C THR A 724 -13.82 -16.58 7.57
N VAL A 725 -14.74 -16.56 8.53
CA VAL A 725 -14.45 -16.46 9.96
C VAL A 725 -14.87 -17.74 10.68
N GLY A 726 -13.91 -18.46 11.25
CA GLY A 726 -14.11 -19.68 12.00
C GLY A 726 -13.53 -19.59 13.41
N ASN A 727 -14.31 -19.95 14.41
CA ASN A 727 -13.85 -20.00 15.79
C ASN A 727 -14.36 -21.25 16.51
N GLY A 728 -13.48 -21.91 17.27
CA GLY A 728 -13.80 -23.03 18.14
C GLY A 728 -13.24 -22.83 19.54
N ALA A 729 -14.08 -22.91 20.57
CA ALA A 729 -13.69 -22.80 21.96
C ALA A 729 -14.17 -24.02 22.77
N PHE A 730 -13.26 -24.73 23.45
CA PHE A 730 -13.50 -25.99 24.14
C PHE A 730 -13.11 -25.92 25.62
N GLY A 731 -14.00 -26.28 26.57
CA GLY A 731 -13.58 -26.49 27.96
C GLY A 731 -14.54 -27.23 28.91
N VAL A 732 -14.01 -27.99 29.88
CA VAL A 732 -14.85 -28.89 30.72
C VAL A 732 -15.81 -28.11 31.61
N GLY A 733 -15.39 -26.97 32.16
CA GLY A 733 -16.24 -26.06 32.92
C GLY A 733 -17.00 -25.07 32.05
N GLY A 734 -16.39 -24.56 30.98
CA GLY A 734 -17.03 -23.63 30.05
C GLY A 734 -16.30 -23.48 28.71
N GLY A 735 -17.05 -23.23 27.65
CA GLY A 735 -16.53 -22.95 26.31
C GLY A 735 -17.29 -21.77 25.72
N VAL A 736 -16.63 -20.64 25.47
CA VAL A 736 -17.23 -19.41 24.94
C VAL A 736 -16.57 -19.05 23.62
N GLY A 737 -17.33 -19.10 22.53
CA GLY A 737 -16.83 -18.78 21.19
C GLY A 737 -17.59 -17.63 20.53
N GLY A 738 -16.90 -16.55 20.15
CA GLY A 738 -17.46 -15.46 19.34
C GLY A 738 -16.87 -15.40 17.94
N ALA A 739 -17.68 -15.08 16.94
CA ALA A 739 -17.22 -14.70 15.59
C ALA A 739 -18.00 -13.49 15.09
N VAL A 740 -17.30 -12.50 14.53
CA VAL A 740 -17.89 -11.28 13.97
C VAL A 740 -17.31 -11.01 12.59
N SER A 741 -18.15 -10.69 11.62
CA SER A 741 -17.75 -10.14 10.33
C SER A 741 -18.51 -8.84 10.07
N VAL A 742 -17.80 -7.81 9.61
CA VAL A 742 -18.38 -6.55 9.13
C VAL A 742 -17.77 -6.25 7.78
N ASN A 743 -18.60 -6.16 6.74
CA ASN A 743 -18.17 -5.88 5.37
C ASN A 743 -18.93 -4.67 4.85
N VAL A 744 -18.20 -3.69 4.33
CA VAL A 744 -18.78 -2.46 3.79
C VAL A 744 -18.18 -2.17 2.43
N ILE A 745 -19.02 -2.02 1.42
CA ILE A 745 -18.66 -1.46 0.12
C ILE A 745 -19.43 -0.15 -0.05
N ALA A 746 -18.71 0.95 -0.25
CA ALA A 746 -19.24 2.31 -0.30
C ALA A 746 -18.66 3.08 -1.49
N ASN A 747 -19.12 2.75 -2.70
CA ASN A 747 -18.50 3.21 -3.95
C ASN A 747 -19.34 4.27 -4.67
N SER A 748 -18.65 5.13 -5.42
CA SER A 748 -19.26 6.12 -6.31
C SER A 748 -18.57 6.09 -7.67
N THR A 749 -19.33 5.72 -8.70
CA THR A 749 -18.84 5.56 -10.07
C THR A 749 -19.56 6.55 -10.97
N ARG A 750 -18.82 7.53 -11.51
CA ARG A 750 -19.41 8.67 -12.23
C ARG A 750 -18.74 8.91 -13.57
N SER A 751 -19.52 9.14 -14.61
CA SER A 751 -19.05 9.56 -15.92
C SER A 751 -19.81 10.81 -16.35
N SER A 752 -19.12 11.87 -16.79
CA SER A 752 -19.83 13.10 -17.13
C SER A 752 -19.22 13.90 -18.29
N ILE A 753 -20.09 14.51 -19.08
CA ILE A 753 -19.76 15.67 -19.90
C ILE A 753 -20.31 16.90 -19.16
N GLY A 754 -19.46 17.87 -18.84
CA GLY A 754 -19.77 19.02 -18.00
C GLY A 754 -20.78 20.00 -18.60
N ASP A 755 -21.15 20.98 -17.80
CA ASP A 755 -22.06 22.05 -18.16
C ASP A 755 -21.42 22.99 -19.21
N ASP A 756 -22.22 23.52 -20.13
CA ASP A 756 -21.77 24.38 -21.24
C ASP A 756 -20.65 23.75 -22.14
N ALA A 757 -20.38 22.45 -22.01
CA ALA A 757 -19.38 21.75 -22.83
C ALA A 757 -19.82 21.65 -24.30
N LEU A 758 -18.86 21.70 -25.23
CA LEU A 758 -19.10 21.56 -26.66
C LEU A 758 -18.37 20.32 -27.16
N THR A 759 -19.10 19.25 -27.48
CA THR A 759 -18.51 18.03 -28.03
C THR A 759 -19.08 17.70 -29.40
N ASN A 760 -18.23 17.28 -30.33
CA ASN A 760 -18.65 16.80 -31.65
C ASN A 760 -17.90 15.51 -31.97
N ALA A 761 -18.63 14.43 -32.22
CA ALA A 761 -18.10 13.14 -32.64
C ALA A 761 -18.78 12.69 -33.93
N SER A 762 -18.03 12.26 -34.95
CA SER A 762 -18.64 11.69 -36.16
C SER A 762 -19.22 10.29 -35.93
N GLY A 763 -18.74 9.57 -34.90
CA GLY A 763 -19.21 8.25 -34.47
C GLY A 763 -20.11 8.32 -33.23
N ILE A 764 -19.87 7.43 -32.26
CA ILE A 764 -20.66 7.31 -31.03
C ILE A 764 -20.12 8.27 -29.96
N THR A 765 -20.99 9.07 -29.35
CA THR A 765 -20.73 9.68 -28.04
C THR A 765 -21.30 8.78 -26.95
N ASP A 766 -20.47 8.09 -26.19
CA ASP A 766 -20.89 7.15 -25.12
C ASP A 766 -20.38 7.66 -23.76
N VAL A 767 -21.31 8.05 -22.89
CA VAL A 767 -21.06 8.37 -21.49
C VAL A 767 -21.57 7.19 -20.67
N PHE A 768 -20.66 6.41 -20.12
CA PHE A 768 -20.99 5.11 -19.53
C PHE A 768 -20.35 4.93 -18.15
N SER A 769 -21.17 4.54 -17.17
CA SER A 769 -20.72 4.15 -15.83
C SER A 769 -21.22 2.75 -15.51
N ASP A 770 -20.35 1.90 -14.99
CA ASP A 770 -20.62 0.48 -14.69
C ASP A 770 -20.03 0.14 -13.31
N ALA A 771 -20.86 -0.37 -12.40
CA ALA A 771 -20.42 -0.76 -11.08
C ALA A 771 -20.93 -2.15 -10.70
N VAL A 772 -20.05 -2.98 -10.13
CA VAL A 772 -20.35 -4.33 -9.66
C VAL A 772 -19.80 -4.49 -8.25
N GLU A 773 -20.68 -4.82 -7.30
CA GLU A 773 -20.30 -5.07 -5.91
C GLU A 773 -20.78 -6.44 -5.43
N ASP A 774 -19.89 -7.18 -4.75
CA ASP A 774 -20.19 -8.51 -4.22
C ASP A 774 -19.60 -8.72 -2.81
N ILE A 775 -20.37 -9.32 -1.91
CA ILE A 775 -19.99 -9.66 -0.54
C ILE A 775 -20.43 -11.09 -0.20
N GLU A 776 -19.47 -11.99 0.05
CA GLU A 776 -19.70 -13.41 0.36
C GLU A 776 -19.07 -13.85 1.70
N PRO A 777 -19.69 -13.59 2.86
CA PRO A 777 -19.15 -14.01 4.14
C PRO A 777 -19.66 -15.38 4.61
N ILE A 778 -18.77 -16.12 5.25
CA ILE A 778 -19.03 -17.34 6.01
C ILE A 778 -18.56 -17.12 7.45
N VAL A 779 -19.48 -17.06 8.41
CA VAL A 779 -19.17 -16.78 9.82
C VAL A 779 -19.67 -17.92 10.71
N ILE A 780 -18.75 -18.65 11.34
CA ILE A 780 -19.05 -19.82 12.16
C ILE A 780 -18.34 -19.75 13.52
N ALA A 781 -19.12 -19.78 14.61
CA ALA A 781 -18.60 -19.87 15.97
C ALA A 781 -19.10 -21.13 16.68
N GLY A 782 -18.16 -21.88 17.26
CA GLY A 782 -18.39 -23.07 18.05
C GLY A 782 -17.93 -22.88 19.49
N GLY A 783 -18.81 -23.20 20.45
CA GLY A 783 -18.50 -23.24 21.88
C GLY A 783 -18.89 -24.60 22.45
N ALA A 784 -17.90 -25.44 22.77
CA ALA A 784 -18.12 -26.78 23.28
C ALA A 784 -17.65 -26.91 24.74
N ALA A 785 -18.46 -27.50 25.62
CA ALA A 785 -18.10 -27.62 27.03
C ALA A 785 -18.63 -28.83 27.78
N GLY A 786 -18.02 -29.15 28.93
CA GLY A 786 -18.55 -30.16 29.86
C GLY A 786 -19.77 -29.65 30.64
N LEU A 787 -19.79 -28.37 31.04
CA LEU A 787 -20.91 -27.77 31.77
C LEU A 787 -21.63 -26.67 30.98
N VAL A 788 -20.93 -25.62 30.52
CA VAL A 788 -21.57 -24.46 29.85
C VAL A 788 -20.89 -24.14 28.50
N GLY A 789 -21.58 -24.39 27.39
CA GLY A 789 -21.09 -24.11 26.04
C GLY A 789 -21.89 -22.97 25.43
N VAL A 790 -21.25 -21.84 25.16
CA VAL A 790 -21.89 -20.65 24.57
C VAL A 790 -21.17 -20.28 23.28
N SER A 791 -21.91 -20.03 22.20
CA SER A 791 -21.34 -19.37 21.04
C SER A 791 -22.27 -18.33 20.43
N GLY A 792 -21.65 -17.35 19.76
CA GLY A 792 -22.33 -16.27 19.08
C GLY A 792 -21.61 -15.92 17.78
N SER A 793 -22.38 -15.84 16.69
CA SER A 793 -21.89 -15.36 15.40
C SER A 793 -22.69 -14.13 14.97
N ILE A 794 -22.00 -13.09 14.51
CA ILE A 794 -22.62 -11.88 13.97
C ILE A 794 -22.00 -11.57 12.61
N ASN A 795 -22.84 -11.31 11.61
CA ASN A 795 -22.43 -10.79 10.31
C ASN A 795 -23.19 -9.49 10.02
N VAL A 796 -22.48 -8.50 9.47
CA VAL A 796 -23.06 -7.25 8.99
C VAL A 796 -22.47 -6.93 7.63
N ASP A 797 -23.29 -6.95 6.59
CA ASP A 797 -22.91 -6.60 5.23
C ASP A 797 -23.64 -5.34 4.79
N ILE A 798 -22.90 -4.36 4.27
CA ILE A 798 -23.44 -3.09 3.78
C ILE A 798 -22.87 -2.83 2.39
N ILE A 799 -23.74 -2.78 1.38
CA ILE A 799 -23.40 -2.25 0.06
C ILE A 799 -24.14 -0.93 -0.12
N LYS A 800 -23.36 0.14 -0.34
CA LYS A 800 -23.83 1.46 -0.76
C LYS A 800 -23.08 1.86 -2.04
N SER A 801 -23.66 1.60 -3.20
CA SER A 801 -23.10 2.04 -4.48
C SER A 801 -23.93 3.14 -5.12
N THR A 802 -23.28 4.04 -5.84
CA THR A 802 -23.93 5.10 -6.61
C THR A 802 -23.26 5.25 -7.96
N THR A 803 -23.98 4.85 -9.01
CA THR A 803 -23.54 4.96 -10.38
C THR A 803 -24.27 6.09 -11.10
N GLN A 804 -23.53 6.99 -11.73
CA GLN A 804 -24.11 8.14 -12.44
C GLN A 804 -23.43 8.43 -13.77
N SER A 805 -24.22 8.49 -14.82
CA SER A 805 -23.81 9.05 -16.11
C SER A 805 -24.60 10.33 -16.43
N LYS A 806 -23.88 11.40 -16.78
CA LYS A 806 -24.49 12.73 -16.99
C LYS A 806 -23.97 13.41 -18.26
N ILE A 807 -24.88 14.07 -18.98
CA ILE A 807 -24.56 15.21 -19.84
C ILE A 807 -25.04 16.49 -19.13
N GLY A 808 -24.17 17.47 -18.99
CA GLY A 808 -24.37 18.70 -18.22
C GLY A 808 -25.45 19.63 -18.75
N ASP A 809 -25.78 20.64 -17.95
CA ASP A 809 -26.70 21.71 -18.34
C ASP A 809 -26.10 22.55 -19.47
N ARG A 810 -26.93 22.98 -20.42
CA ARG A 810 -26.52 23.80 -21.58
C ARG A 810 -25.40 23.20 -22.45
N ALA A 811 -25.04 21.93 -22.26
CA ALA A 811 -24.08 21.24 -23.11
C ALA A 811 -24.56 21.18 -24.57
N GLU A 812 -23.65 21.34 -25.51
CA GLU A 812 -23.89 21.29 -26.95
C GLU A 812 -23.18 20.08 -27.56
N ILE A 813 -23.95 19.02 -27.83
CA ILE A 813 -23.44 17.73 -28.33
C ILE A 813 -23.80 17.57 -29.81
N ASN A 814 -22.79 17.38 -30.66
CA ASN A 814 -22.87 17.18 -32.12
C ASN A 814 -23.61 18.30 -32.87
N GLN A 815 -23.34 19.55 -32.50
CA GLN A 815 -23.98 20.71 -33.13
C GLN A 815 -23.31 21.13 -34.45
N ASP A 816 -22.05 20.75 -34.68
CA ASP A 816 -21.35 21.06 -35.93
C ASP A 816 -21.70 20.07 -37.05
N ASN A 817 -22.28 20.60 -38.13
CA ASN A 817 -22.71 19.81 -39.29
C ASN A 817 -21.54 19.14 -40.05
N SER A 818 -20.28 19.55 -39.85
CA SER A 818 -19.14 18.86 -40.47
C SER A 818 -18.93 17.44 -39.91
N PHE A 819 -19.48 17.15 -38.73
CA PHE A 819 -19.41 15.85 -38.06
C PHE A 819 -20.67 15.00 -38.26
N TYR A 820 -21.68 15.51 -38.96
CA TYR A 820 -22.95 14.82 -39.14
C TYR A 820 -22.84 13.67 -40.17
N ARG A 821 -22.71 12.43 -39.70
CA ARG A 821 -22.52 11.21 -40.52
C ARG A 821 -23.49 10.10 -40.12
N SER A 822 -23.84 9.22 -41.06
CA SER A 822 -24.59 7.99 -40.74
C SER A 822 -23.75 7.08 -39.84
N GLY A 823 -24.38 6.47 -38.82
CA GLY A 823 -23.69 5.76 -37.75
C GLY A 823 -23.37 6.60 -36.50
N GLN A 824 -23.74 7.88 -36.45
CA GLN A 824 -23.58 8.74 -35.28
C GLN A 824 -24.69 8.49 -34.25
N TYR A 825 -24.32 8.14 -33.02
CA TYR A 825 -25.21 7.89 -31.87
C TYR A 825 -24.80 8.73 -30.66
N VAL A 826 -25.75 8.97 -29.74
CA VAL A 826 -25.46 9.44 -28.39
C VAL A 826 -26.01 8.44 -27.39
N LYS A 827 -25.18 7.96 -26.46
CA LYS A 827 -25.54 7.00 -25.41
C LYS A 827 -25.13 7.56 -24.05
N VAL A 828 -26.06 7.55 -23.10
CA VAL A 828 -25.81 7.89 -21.69
C VAL A 828 -26.33 6.72 -20.86
N ARG A 829 -25.43 5.97 -20.22
CA ARG A 829 -25.75 4.66 -19.63
C ARG A 829 -25.18 4.53 -18.23
N ALA A 830 -25.98 4.11 -17.26
CA ALA A 830 -25.54 3.83 -15.90
C ALA A 830 -26.00 2.44 -15.46
N ASN A 831 -25.06 1.56 -15.13
CA ASN A 831 -25.33 0.20 -14.67
C ASN A 831 -24.77 -0.01 -13.26
N ASP A 832 -25.58 -0.59 -12.38
CA ASP A 832 -25.20 -0.82 -10.99
C ASP A 832 -25.76 -2.18 -10.51
N SER A 833 -24.87 -3.12 -10.22
CA SER A 833 -25.24 -4.49 -9.82
C SER A 833 -24.60 -4.85 -8.48
N ALA A 834 -25.44 -5.19 -7.50
CA ALA A 834 -24.99 -5.55 -6.17
C ALA A 834 -25.53 -6.92 -5.72
N HIS A 835 -24.65 -7.76 -5.17
CA HIS A 835 -24.97 -9.08 -4.62
C HIS A 835 -24.41 -9.25 -3.20
N ILE A 836 -25.20 -9.83 -2.30
CA ILE A 836 -24.75 -10.31 -0.98
C ILE A 836 -25.16 -11.78 -0.84
N SER A 837 -24.21 -12.64 -0.44
CA SER A 837 -24.39 -14.08 -0.24
C SER A 837 -23.80 -14.52 1.11
N SER A 838 -24.57 -14.41 2.19
CA SER A 838 -24.09 -14.60 3.56
C SER A 838 -24.49 -15.96 4.16
N LYS A 839 -23.55 -16.58 4.90
CA LYS A 839 -23.76 -17.84 5.63
C LYS A 839 -23.27 -17.71 7.08
N VAL A 840 -24.20 -17.75 8.04
CA VAL A 840 -23.89 -17.48 9.45
C VAL A 840 -24.35 -18.62 10.34
N GLY A 841 -23.46 -19.14 11.18
CA GLY A 841 -23.69 -20.31 12.02
C GLY A 841 -23.18 -20.14 13.45
N GLY A 842 -24.01 -20.39 14.46
CA GLY A 842 -23.61 -20.37 15.88
C GLY A 842 -23.94 -21.69 16.58
N GLY A 843 -22.94 -22.48 16.98
CA GLY A 843 -23.12 -23.77 17.67
C GLY A 843 -22.57 -23.83 19.10
N GLY A 844 -23.44 -23.85 20.11
CA GLY A 844 -23.10 -24.08 21.52
C GLY A 844 -23.48 -25.49 21.95
N VAL A 845 -22.52 -26.33 22.31
CA VAL A 845 -22.73 -27.74 22.70
C VAL A 845 -22.15 -28.02 24.07
N ALA A 846 -22.95 -28.49 25.04
CA ALA A 846 -22.44 -28.89 26.35
C ALA A 846 -23.20 -30.04 27.03
N ALA A 847 -22.54 -30.69 28.00
CA ALA A 847 -23.21 -31.66 28.87
C ALA A 847 -24.07 -31.02 29.98
N GLY A 848 -24.07 -29.69 30.12
CA GLY A 848 -25.01 -28.93 30.94
C GLY A 848 -25.90 -28.01 30.09
N ILE A 849 -25.54 -26.73 30.03
CA ILE A 849 -26.25 -25.68 29.27
C ILE A 849 -25.51 -25.42 27.96
N GLY A 850 -26.17 -25.64 26.83
CA GLY A 850 -25.66 -25.27 25.50
C GLY A 850 -26.45 -24.10 24.92
N ALA A 851 -25.79 -22.99 24.61
CA ALA A 851 -26.40 -21.81 24.03
C ALA A 851 -25.70 -21.42 22.71
N GLY A 852 -26.45 -21.32 21.61
CA GLY A 852 -25.94 -20.88 20.31
C GLY A 852 -26.74 -19.70 19.76
N GLY A 853 -26.07 -18.61 19.41
CA GLY A 853 -26.66 -17.42 18.79
C GLY A 853 -26.08 -17.15 17.41
N ALA A 854 -26.92 -16.74 16.47
CA ALA A 854 -26.48 -16.26 15.16
C ALA A 854 -27.32 -15.04 14.73
N ALA A 855 -26.66 -13.98 14.28
CA ALA A 855 -27.30 -12.79 13.74
C ALA A 855 -26.66 -12.41 12.40
N ASP A 856 -27.50 -12.15 11.41
CA ASP A 856 -27.07 -11.72 10.07
C ASP A 856 -27.84 -10.46 9.67
N VAL A 857 -27.12 -9.42 9.26
CA VAL A 857 -27.70 -8.11 8.90
C VAL A 857 -27.13 -7.67 7.56
N ASN A 858 -27.97 -7.67 6.53
CA ASN A 858 -27.59 -7.29 5.18
C ASN A 858 -28.33 -6.00 4.77
N ILE A 859 -27.59 -4.96 4.40
CA ILE A 859 -28.11 -3.69 3.91
C ILE A 859 -27.59 -3.46 2.50
N LEU A 860 -28.48 -3.44 1.52
CA LEU A 860 -28.11 -3.27 0.12
C LEU A 860 -28.84 -2.06 -0.48
N ARG A 861 -28.05 -1.04 -0.85
CA ARG A 861 -28.51 0.22 -1.45
C ARG A 861 -27.61 0.58 -2.62
N ASN A 862 -28.05 0.30 -3.82
CA ASN A 862 -27.36 0.73 -5.02
C ASN A 862 -28.31 1.50 -5.94
N SER A 863 -27.79 2.46 -6.69
CA SER A 863 -28.59 3.40 -7.49
C SER A 863 -27.85 3.80 -8.75
N ALA A 864 -28.48 3.59 -9.90
CA ALA A 864 -28.03 4.06 -11.19
C ALA A 864 -28.85 5.28 -11.64
N THR A 865 -28.18 6.33 -12.10
CA THR A 865 -28.81 7.51 -12.71
C THR A 865 -28.16 7.84 -14.04
N ALA A 866 -28.96 7.95 -15.10
CA ALA A 866 -28.53 8.44 -16.40
C ALA A 866 -29.40 9.64 -16.78
N HIS A 867 -28.81 10.79 -17.10
CA HIS A 867 -29.58 11.98 -17.47
C HIS A 867 -28.84 12.93 -18.41
N ILE A 868 -29.66 13.74 -19.09
CA ILE A 868 -29.24 14.86 -19.95
C ILE A 868 -29.77 16.15 -19.30
N GLY A 869 -28.87 17.10 -19.05
CA GLY A 869 -29.12 18.32 -18.29
C GLY A 869 -30.03 19.34 -18.97
N SER A 870 -30.44 20.33 -18.19
CA SER A 870 -31.37 21.39 -18.59
C SER A 870 -30.80 22.25 -19.72
N ALA A 871 -31.65 22.59 -20.69
CA ALA A 871 -31.30 23.45 -21.84
C ALA A 871 -30.10 22.97 -22.69
N SER A 872 -29.69 21.70 -22.55
CA SER A 872 -28.71 21.07 -23.43
C SER A 872 -29.28 20.88 -24.85
N LYS A 873 -28.39 20.89 -25.85
CA LYS A 873 -28.71 20.59 -27.24
C LYS A 873 -27.96 19.32 -27.64
N VAL A 874 -28.69 18.23 -27.79
CA VAL A 874 -28.11 16.94 -28.18
C VAL A 874 -28.64 16.54 -29.55
N LYS A 875 -27.74 16.27 -30.48
CA LYS A 875 -28.05 15.83 -31.84
C LYS A 875 -27.35 14.51 -32.14
N ALA A 876 -28.02 13.62 -32.86
CA ALA A 876 -27.45 12.41 -33.43
C ALA A 876 -28.02 12.21 -34.84
N TYR A 877 -27.29 11.50 -35.71
CA TYR A 877 -27.84 11.07 -36.99
C TYR A 877 -28.85 9.93 -36.80
N GLU A 878 -28.49 8.97 -35.93
CA GLU A 878 -29.32 7.82 -35.57
C GLU A 878 -30.01 8.10 -34.22
N ASP A 879 -29.76 7.28 -33.19
CA ASP A 879 -30.48 7.36 -31.92
C ASP A 879 -29.74 8.15 -30.83
N ILE A 880 -30.54 8.74 -29.93
CA ILE A 880 -30.13 9.22 -28.62
C ILE A 880 -30.72 8.26 -27.58
N VAL A 881 -29.87 7.57 -26.83
CA VAL A 881 -30.24 6.55 -25.83
C VAL A 881 -29.82 7.03 -24.45
N VAL A 882 -30.76 7.03 -23.51
CA VAL A 882 -30.51 7.30 -22.08
C VAL A 882 -31.06 6.11 -21.30
N ASP A 883 -30.20 5.38 -20.60
CA ASP A 883 -30.56 4.14 -19.93
C ASP A 883 -29.91 4.04 -18.55
N ALA A 884 -30.68 3.58 -17.56
CA ALA A 884 -30.19 3.37 -16.21
C ALA A 884 -30.76 2.05 -15.68
N HIS A 885 -29.87 1.15 -15.29
CA HIS A 885 -30.22 -0.19 -14.85
C HIS A 885 -29.62 -0.50 -13.48
N THR A 886 -30.43 -1.07 -12.57
CA THR A 886 -29.94 -1.53 -11.27
C THR A 886 -30.40 -2.94 -10.97
N ASP A 887 -29.47 -3.81 -10.58
CA ASP A 887 -29.75 -5.15 -10.07
C ASP A 887 -29.36 -5.27 -8.58
N LYS A 888 -30.18 -6.04 -7.83
CA LYS A 888 -30.07 -6.20 -6.38
C LYS A 888 -30.40 -7.64 -5.99
N LEU A 889 -29.43 -8.37 -5.44
CA LEU A 889 -29.63 -9.74 -4.97
C LEU A 889 -29.10 -9.90 -3.54
N VAL A 890 -29.89 -10.51 -2.66
CA VAL A 890 -29.48 -10.86 -1.29
C VAL A 890 -29.91 -12.29 -0.99
N ASP A 891 -28.94 -13.17 -0.75
CA ASP A 891 -29.11 -14.52 -0.26
C ASP A 891 -28.53 -14.62 1.16
N SER A 892 -29.35 -14.98 2.15
CA SER A 892 -28.92 -15.08 3.56
C SER A 892 -29.33 -16.43 4.16
N TYR A 893 -28.35 -17.12 4.74
CA TYR A 893 -28.52 -18.40 5.42
C TYR A 893 -28.00 -18.31 6.85
N THR A 894 -28.89 -18.16 7.83
CA THR A 894 -28.52 -18.11 9.25
C THR A 894 -29.03 -19.34 10.00
N GLY A 895 -28.17 -19.98 10.78
CA GLY A 895 -28.50 -21.14 11.60
C GLY A 895 -27.84 -21.09 12.98
N SER A 896 -28.52 -21.64 13.99
CA SER A 896 -27.93 -21.82 15.31
C SER A 896 -28.26 -23.20 15.88
N VAL A 897 -27.35 -23.72 16.71
CA VAL A 897 -27.52 -25.00 17.42
C VAL A 897 -27.15 -24.77 18.88
N GLY A 898 -28.08 -25.09 19.78
CA GLY A 898 -27.87 -25.05 21.24
C GLY A 898 -28.19 -26.41 21.83
N ALA A 899 -27.18 -27.24 22.07
CA ALA A 899 -27.36 -28.61 22.57
C ALA A 899 -26.82 -28.73 24.01
N GLY A 900 -27.72 -28.93 24.98
CA GLY A 900 -27.40 -29.10 26.41
C GLY A 900 -28.19 -30.25 27.04
N ILE A 901 -27.55 -31.13 27.84
CA ILE A 901 -28.28 -32.22 28.55
C ILE A 901 -29.26 -31.64 29.59
N MET A 902 -28.93 -30.47 30.17
CA MET A 902 -29.81 -29.78 31.11
C MET A 902 -30.76 -28.81 30.40
N SER A 903 -30.24 -27.98 29.49
CA SER A 903 -31.04 -27.06 28.67
C SER A 903 -30.27 -26.62 27.43
N GLY A 904 -30.93 -26.63 26.27
CA GLY A 904 -30.41 -26.06 25.01
C GLY A 904 -31.17 -24.79 24.67
N LEU A 905 -30.46 -23.68 24.43
CA LEU A 905 -31.02 -22.43 23.95
C LEU A 905 -30.40 -22.09 22.59
N SER A 906 -31.21 -21.85 21.57
CA SER A 906 -30.69 -21.42 20.27
C SER A 906 -31.58 -20.35 19.66
N GLY A 907 -30.96 -19.33 19.08
CA GLY A 907 -31.64 -18.27 18.37
C GLY A 907 -30.86 -17.85 17.13
N SER A 908 -31.56 -17.74 16.01
CA SER A 908 -31.01 -17.20 14.77
C SER A 908 -31.92 -16.12 14.23
N ILE A 909 -31.34 -14.97 13.85
CA ILE A 909 -32.04 -13.87 13.18
C ILE A 909 -31.30 -13.49 11.91
N SER A 910 -32.04 -13.30 10.82
CA SER A 910 -31.55 -12.71 9.57
C SER A 910 -32.42 -11.50 9.24
N ILE A 911 -31.79 -10.37 8.99
CA ILE A 911 -32.42 -9.12 8.57
C ILE A 911 -31.79 -8.72 7.23
N SER A 912 -32.61 -8.53 6.20
CA SER A 912 -32.15 -8.02 4.90
C SER A 912 -32.98 -6.81 4.50
N ALA A 913 -32.32 -5.67 4.29
CA ALA A 913 -32.93 -4.41 3.85
C ALA A 913 -32.42 -4.06 2.45
N VAL A 914 -33.32 -4.07 1.46
CA VAL A 914 -33.01 -3.83 0.05
C VAL A 914 -33.80 -2.62 -0.47
N GLY A 915 -33.11 -1.61 -1.02
CA GLY A 915 -33.74 -0.49 -1.74
C GLY A 915 -34.41 0.61 -0.89
N GLY A 916 -34.58 0.44 0.43
CA GLY A 916 -35.16 1.44 1.34
C GLY A 916 -34.90 1.13 2.83
N GLY A 917 -35.22 2.09 3.72
CA GLY A 917 -35.14 1.90 5.17
C GLY A 917 -36.28 1.02 5.72
N LEU A 918 -36.09 0.43 6.91
CA LEU A 918 -37.10 -0.39 7.59
C LEU A 918 -38.29 0.49 8.03
N ASN A 919 -39.53 0.12 7.66
CA ASN A 919 -40.73 0.85 8.06
C ASN A 919 -41.09 0.62 9.54
N TYR A 920 -41.96 1.46 10.10
CA TYR A 920 -42.38 1.38 11.51
C TYR A 920 -43.02 0.02 11.87
N ASP A 921 -43.83 -0.56 10.98
CA ASP A 921 -44.51 -1.84 11.22
C ASP A 921 -43.51 -3.02 11.28
N ALA A 922 -42.46 -3.02 10.45
CA ALA A 922 -41.37 -3.98 10.54
C ALA A 922 -40.59 -3.80 11.84
N ARG A 923 -40.32 -2.55 12.26
CA ARG A 923 -39.65 -2.21 13.53
C ARG A 923 -40.43 -2.71 14.75
N ASP A 924 -41.75 -2.56 14.76
CA ASP A 924 -42.63 -3.00 15.84
C ASP A 924 -42.78 -4.55 15.85
N SER A 925 -42.82 -5.18 14.68
CA SER A 925 -42.86 -6.66 14.57
C SER A 925 -41.55 -7.35 14.97
N LEU A 926 -40.40 -6.69 14.78
CA LEU A 926 -39.09 -7.10 15.27
C LEU A 926 -38.93 -6.84 16.79
N GLY A 927 -39.73 -5.92 17.35
CA GLY A 927 -39.81 -5.65 18.80
C GLY A 927 -40.78 -6.57 19.58
N GLY A 928 -41.31 -7.62 18.95
CA GLY A 928 -42.39 -8.43 19.50
C GLY A 928 -42.01 -9.44 20.60
N SER A 929 -42.29 -9.09 21.86
CA SER A 929 -42.58 -9.97 23.02
C SER A 929 -41.50 -10.93 23.52
N ALA A 930 -40.37 -10.43 24.00
CA ALA A 930 -39.50 -11.17 24.91
C ALA A 930 -39.53 -10.55 26.32
N ASN A 931 -40.00 -11.34 27.28
CA ASN A 931 -40.05 -11.00 28.71
C ASN A 931 -38.63 -10.65 29.21
N GLU A 932 -38.56 -9.67 30.12
CA GLU A 932 -37.35 -9.07 30.72
C GLU A 932 -36.11 -10.00 30.77
N LYS A 933 -34.99 -9.54 30.19
CA LYS A 933 -33.58 -10.03 30.25
C LYS A 933 -32.93 -10.55 28.95
N SER A 934 -33.06 -9.82 27.83
CA SER A 934 -32.18 -9.95 26.67
C SER A 934 -31.72 -8.56 26.24
N GLY A 935 -30.41 -8.35 26.05
CA GLY A 935 -29.84 -7.06 25.66
C GLY A 935 -30.29 -6.64 24.26
N ASP A 936 -30.65 -5.37 24.12
CA ASP A 936 -31.29 -4.79 22.95
C ASP A 936 -30.31 -4.62 21.78
N SER A 937 -30.41 -5.49 20.76
CA SER A 937 -29.73 -5.35 19.47
C SER A 937 -30.38 -4.29 18.56
N ILE A 938 -31.52 -3.74 18.97
CA ILE A 938 -32.33 -2.78 18.21
C ILE A 938 -31.80 -1.33 18.36
N GLU A 939 -31.16 -1.00 19.49
CA GLU A 939 -30.64 0.35 19.78
C GLU A 939 -29.41 0.72 18.90
N TYR A 940 -28.64 -0.28 18.44
CA TYR A 940 -27.50 -0.09 17.53
C TYR A 940 -27.94 0.11 16.07
N ALA A 941 -29.01 -0.57 15.65
CA ALA A 941 -29.58 -0.39 14.31
C ALA A 941 -30.21 1.01 14.14
N ASP A 942 -30.77 1.59 15.21
CA ASP A 942 -31.40 2.91 15.17
C ASP A 942 -30.39 4.06 15.04
N SER A 943 -29.19 3.93 15.61
CA SER A 943 -28.13 4.94 15.45
C SER A 943 -27.51 4.98 14.05
N VAL A 944 -27.59 3.87 13.30
CA VAL A 944 -27.03 3.76 11.93
C VAL A 944 -28.07 4.11 10.85
N LEU A 945 -29.36 3.91 11.12
CA LEU A 945 -30.45 4.10 10.15
C LEU A 945 -31.10 5.50 10.17
N GLY A 946 -30.68 6.40 11.06
CA GLY A 946 -31.26 7.74 11.26
C GLY A 946 -30.93 8.83 10.22
N PHE A 947 -30.37 8.50 9.04
CA PHE A 947 -30.16 9.47 7.96
C PHE A 947 -31.30 9.40 6.93
N ASN A 948 -32.17 10.41 6.94
CA ASN A 948 -33.27 10.58 6.00
C ASN A 948 -32.84 11.52 4.85
N PRO A 949 -32.75 11.07 3.58
CA PRO A 949 -32.39 11.93 2.46
C PRO A 949 -33.67 12.40 1.74
N VAL A 950 -34.43 13.31 2.37
CA VAL A 950 -35.46 14.10 1.67
C VAL A 950 -35.53 15.48 2.32
N GLN A 951 -34.50 16.29 2.06
CA GLN A 951 -34.50 17.77 2.00
C GLN A 951 -33.06 18.27 2.18
N GLU A 952 -32.38 18.55 1.07
CA GLU A 952 -31.53 19.74 0.90
C GLU A 952 -31.05 19.76 -0.55
N GLU A 953 -31.83 20.44 -1.39
CA GLU A 953 -31.32 21.14 -2.56
C GLU A 953 -30.38 22.25 -2.10
N GLU A 954 -29.35 22.51 -2.92
CA GLU A 954 -28.54 23.73 -2.95
C GLU A 954 -27.90 24.16 -1.62
N ASN A 955 -26.63 23.82 -1.40
CA ASN A 955 -25.56 24.78 -1.06
C ASN A 955 -24.22 24.05 -0.91
N GLY A 956 -23.14 24.73 -1.33
CA GLY A 956 -21.81 24.17 -1.52
C GLY A 956 -21.14 23.60 -0.27
N PHE A 957 -20.11 22.81 -0.53
CA PHE A 957 -19.18 22.29 0.47
C PHE A 957 -18.54 23.45 1.24
N GLU A 958 -19.05 23.73 2.44
CA GLU A 958 -18.28 24.44 3.47
C GLU A 958 -17.61 23.42 4.38
N ASN A 959 -16.28 23.42 4.29
CA ASN A 959 -15.36 22.74 5.18
C ASN A 959 -15.50 23.30 6.61
N ASP A 960 -16.14 22.57 7.53
CA ASP A 960 -15.99 22.82 8.98
C ASP A 960 -15.52 21.55 9.69
N GLY A 961 -14.20 21.50 9.92
CA GLY A 961 -13.49 20.45 10.64
C GLY A 961 -13.90 20.36 12.10
N LYS A 962 -14.99 19.64 12.39
CA LYS A 962 -15.37 19.24 13.75
C LYS A 962 -15.62 17.74 13.84
N THR A 963 -14.56 17.02 14.15
CA THR A 963 -14.59 15.69 14.74
C THR A 963 -15.36 15.72 16.07
N HIS A 964 -16.51 15.06 16.15
CA HIS A 964 -17.13 14.65 17.41
C HIS A 964 -17.30 13.14 17.42
N TRP A 965 -16.18 12.42 17.65
CA TRP A 965 -16.20 11.05 18.16
C TRP A 965 -15.32 11.01 19.42
N SER A 966 -15.84 11.60 20.50
CA SER A 966 -15.31 11.35 21.84
C SER A 966 -16.47 11.10 22.78
N LYS A 967 -16.64 9.83 23.18
CA LYS A 967 -16.85 9.38 24.57
C LYS A 967 -17.29 7.91 24.62
N GLY A 968 -16.42 7.08 25.18
CA GLY A 968 -16.86 6.11 26.19
C GLY A 968 -16.95 4.64 25.79
N TYR A 969 -15.88 4.02 25.29
CA TYR A 969 -15.69 2.58 25.50
C TYR A 969 -14.89 2.37 26.79
N LYS A 970 -15.59 2.00 27.87
CA LYS A 970 -14.98 1.38 29.04
C LYS A 970 -14.88 -0.12 28.77
N SER A 971 -13.68 -0.65 28.96
CA SER A 971 -13.35 -2.07 28.87
C SER A 971 -14.18 -2.91 29.86
N THR A 972 -14.77 -3.99 29.36
CA THR A 972 -14.92 -5.26 30.09
C THR A 972 -14.78 -6.39 29.10
#